data_AF-A0A0G0RN91-F1
#
_entry.id   AF-A0A0G0RN91-F1
#
_cell.length_a   1.000
_cell.length_b   1.000
_cell.length_c   1.000
_cell.angle_alpha   90.00
_cell.angle_beta   90.00
_cell.angle_gamma   90.00
#
_symmetry.space_group_name_H-M   'P 1'
#
loop_
_entity.id
_entity.type
_entity.pdbx_description
1 polymer ?
#
loop_
_entity_poly.entity_id
_entity_poly.type
_entity_poly.pdbx_seq_one_letter_code
_entity_poly.pdbx_strand_id
1 'polypeptide(L)'
;MGKDDDFKDDYRRTGRADTDLVLAPGEYAYIQDGTKGIISVYVGPQKTSLSQTDFPVNWDSARRQYNRCEQSAAIHPFPSAPEGYYMVLQNPVPNGKEEHPSGGKVTQHIDLCMGRKINMPGPSTFPLWPGQSADVIEGHRLRSNQYLLVRIYNDEEAQHNWDKAVIKLQNPDVGQQGGEAGVQVKTTDVVSAVAKVEKPTMGQLIIVRGVDVSFYIPPTGVEVVPDENKQFVRSAVTLERLEYCILLNESGDKRYVVGPDVVFPKPTETFVEGVGDDSGKTRKFRAIELNEIQGLYVKVIADYKEREKTFKAGDELFITGKEQAIYYPRPEHSIIRYGEQTKHFAVVIPPGEARYVLDRMSGAVELVNGPKMFLADPRKQVMVKRILSDKELELWFPSNTEAVRVNSVLRQAAVIQGLEFVTLQKKEESSGFIDRSTINSAESFQRGSKFNEPRTITLDNKYDGSVRIEVWPGYAILVVSKTGKRRVVIGPEMTHLEYDETLLPFTLSTGRPKTDDKLIRTVYLKVRNNTVSDLVLAETKDLCEVKVEVSYRVNFMGDDPEVWFEVDNYVKFLTDHIRSLLRHAIKQRSIEDFYQNATSIVRDTVLGIAREGSEGRLGRNFQENGMHVYDVEILDVKIGNDQIANLLVKAQQDVVETGLKTAALERICSFTLKEEGLKRSTANAKAETSSNQHQLDVSGVKRQLEIGLENIKNRVNVQVEETKANLNRQVDLDQISKAELERAKFKLDQEFIDFNRRLEAESKSIKDQVAAVSDKLAGALTLLAHTNLAEQVSKDMAPIVALGGGNAEDMFNKFVTGTFMQDLLARTRKDNKSVED
;
A
#
# COMPACT_ATOMS: atom_id res chain seq x y z
N MET A 1 7.03 23.61 -84.27
CA MET A 1 6.71 22.50 -85.20
C MET A 1 5.42 22.92 -85.87
N GLY A 2 5.43 23.11 -87.19
CA GLY A 2 4.54 24.08 -87.87
C GLY A 2 5.09 25.52 -87.74
N LYS A 3 5.22 26.37 -88.77
CA LYS A 3 4.72 26.37 -90.16
C LYS A 3 3.18 26.24 -90.22
N ASP A 4 2.40 27.22 -90.69
CA ASP A 4 2.60 28.18 -91.78
C ASP A 4 1.90 29.52 -91.49
N ASP A 5 2.30 30.59 -92.22
CA ASP A 5 1.41 31.63 -92.80
C ASP A 5 2.28 32.72 -93.47
N ASP A 6 2.90 32.35 -94.59
CA ASP A 6 3.28 33.34 -95.62
C ASP A 6 2.01 33.80 -96.33
N PHE A 7 1.78 35.13 -96.39
CA PHE A 7 1.28 35.88 -97.57
C PHE A 7 0.80 37.28 -97.15
N LYS A 8 1.68 38.29 -97.30
CA LYS A 8 1.47 39.38 -98.27
C LYS A 8 2.57 40.46 -98.28
N ASP A 9 3.05 40.66 -99.50
CA ASP A 9 3.39 41.94 -100.13
C ASP A 9 4.61 42.74 -99.64
N ASP A 10 5.73 42.47 -100.33
CA ASP A 10 6.78 43.43 -100.65
C ASP A 10 6.25 44.86 -100.86
N TYR A 11 6.73 45.83 -100.06
CA TYR A 11 6.98 47.19 -100.56
C TYR A 11 7.97 47.97 -99.69
N ARG A 12 8.94 48.61 -100.37
CA ARG A 12 9.81 49.74 -99.92
C ARG A 12 11.06 49.40 -99.09
N ARG A 13 12.09 48.94 -99.81
CA ARG A 13 13.39 49.63 -99.73
C ARG A 13 13.24 51.05 -100.31
N THR A 14 13.52 52.09 -99.52
CA THR A 14 14.22 53.31 -99.95
C THR A 14 14.59 54.14 -98.73
N GLY A 15 15.89 54.23 -98.42
CA GLY A 15 16.40 55.22 -97.49
C GLY A 15 16.34 56.61 -98.15
N ARG A 16 15.33 57.39 -97.79
CA ARG A 16 15.26 58.84 -98.03
C ARG A 16 14.87 59.44 -96.69
N ALA A 17 15.73 60.27 -96.12
CA ALA A 17 15.37 61.00 -94.91
C ALA A 17 14.26 61.99 -95.29
N ASP A 18 13.03 61.73 -94.84
CA ASP A 18 11.93 62.67 -94.99
C ASP A 18 12.24 63.89 -94.13
N THR A 19 12.56 65.01 -94.78
CA THR A 19 12.81 66.33 -94.14
C THR A 19 11.54 66.97 -93.57
N ASP A 20 10.42 66.26 -93.63
CA ASP A 20 9.10 66.73 -93.24
C ASP A 20 8.74 66.21 -91.85
N LEU A 21 8.65 67.10 -90.86
CA LEU A 21 8.05 66.79 -89.57
C LEU A 21 6.52 66.80 -89.71
N VAL A 22 5.92 65.63 -89.49
CA VAL A 22 4.46 65.46 -89.36
C VAL A 22 4.16 65.21 -87.89
N LEU A 23 3.30 66.05 -87.31
CA LEU A 23 2.77 65.88 -85.95
C LEU A 23 1.27 65.60 -86.03
N ALA A 24 0.82 64.53 -85.38
CA ALA A 24 -0.59 64.21 -85.24
C ALA A 24 -1.29 65.12 -84.20
N PRO A 25 -2.64 65.15 -84.16
CA PRO A 25 -3.35 65.80 -83.06
C PRO A 25 -2.95 65.17 -81.71
N GLY A 26 -2.56 65.99 -80.74
CA GLY A 26 -2.09 65.50 -79.44
C GLY A 26 -0.59 65.16 -79.39
N GLU A 27 0.19 65.51 -80.42
CA GLU A 27 1.65 65.37 -80.43
C GLU A 27 2.34 66.75 -80.51
N TYR A 28 3.52 66.86 -79.91
CA TYR A 28 4.41 68.02 -80.02
C TYR A 28 5.86 67.58 -80.17
N ALA A 29 6.71 68.48 -80.67
CA ALA A 29 8.15 68.26 -80.75
C ALA A 29 8.94 69.54 -80.45
N TYR A 30 10.14 69.37 -79.89
CA TYR A 30 11.09 70.47 -79.70
C TYR A 30 12.13 70.49 -80.82
N ILE A 31 12.32 71.66 -81.42
CA ILE A 31 13.31 71.87 -82.49
C ILE A 31 14.20 73.05 -82.10
N GLN A 32 15.51 72.87 -82.24
CA GLN A 32 16.51 73.89 -81.99
C GLN A 32 17.01 74.50 -83.31
N ASP A 33 16.91 75.83 -83.43
CA ASP A 33 17.56 76.60 -84.50
C ASP A 33 19.09 76.58 -84.27
N GLY A 34 19.84 75.95 -85.18
CA GLY A 34 21.30 75.83 -85.07
C GLY A 34 22.07 77.15 -85.20
N THR A 35 21.40 78.23 -85.62
CA THR A 35 21.96 79.58 -85.80
C THR A 35 21.76 80.45 -84.56
N LYS A 36 20.56 80.37 -83.94
CA LYS A 36 20.18 81.21 -82.78
C LYS A 36 20.18 80.47 -81.45
N GLY A 37 20.23 79.15 -81.45
CA GLY A 37 20.11 78.30 -80.26
C GLY A 37 18.71 78.25 -79.65
N ILE A 38 17.75 79.03 -80.18
CA ILE A 38 16.35 79.11 -79.70
C ILE A 38 15.67 77.76 -79.93
N ILE A 39 14.94 77.31 -78.91
CA ILE A 39 14.13 76.09 -78.97
C ILE A 39 12.67 76.50 -79.15
N SER A 40 12.04 75.96 -80.18
CA SER A 40 10.64 76.19 -80.50
C SER A 40 9.83 74.91 -80.34
N VAL A 41 8.62 75.04 -79.81
CA VAL A 41 7.62 73.97 -79.73
C VAL A 41 6.81 73.98 -81.02
N TYR A 42 6.75 72.82 -81.65
CA TYR A 42 5.86 72.53 -82.76
C TYR A 42 4.72 71.69 -82.19
N VAL A 43 3.47 72.13 -82.35
CA VAL A 43 2.28 71.45 -81.79
C VAL A 43 1.37 70.99 -82.93
N GLY A 44 1.04 69.70 -82.95
CA GLY A 44 0.14 69.12 -83.94
C GLY A 44 -1.33 69.52 -83.78
N PRO A 45 -2.18 69.29 -84.81
CA PRO A 45 -1.83 68.69 -86.09
C PRO A 45 -1.19 69.70 -87.06
N GLN A 46 0.05 69.44 -87.49
CA GLN A 46 0.71 70.22 -88.53
C GLN A 46 1.79 69.41 -89.26
N LYS A 47 2.02 69.75 -90.53
CA LYS A 47 3.14 69.25 -91.33
C LYS A 47 4.08 70.43 -91.64
N THR A 48 5.36 70.30 -91.32
CA THR A 48 6.36 71.35 -91.56
C THR A 48 7.69 70.73 -91.99
N SER A 49 8.27 71.21 -93.09
CA SER A 49 9.62 70.83 -93.52
C SER A 49 10.68 71.57 -92.68
N LEU A 50 11.70 70.87 -92.21
CA LEU A 50 12.77 71.43 -91.38
C LEU A 50 13.84 72.13 -92.22
N SER A 51 14.42 73.20 -91.69
CA SER A 51 15.62 73.83 -92.27
C SER A 51 16.83 72.92 -92.11
N GLN A 52 17.82 73.04 -93.01
CA GLN A 52 19.10 72.31 -92.90
C GLN A 52 19.91 72.68 -91.64
N THR A 53 19.57 73.81 -91.00
CA THR A 53 20.17 74.30 -89.75
C THR A 53 19.48 73.81 -88.49
N ASP A 54 18.30 73.21 -88.60
CA ASP A 54 17.42 72.97 -87.47
C ASP A 54 17.41 71.49 -87.12
N PHE A 55 17.53 71.17 -85.83
CA PHE A 55 17.68 69.79 -85.38
C PHE A 55 16.64 69.43 -84.30
N PRO A 56 16.09 68.20 -84.34
CA PRO A 56 15.22 67.72 -83.28
C PRO A 56 16.01 67.58 -81.96
N VAL A 57 15.40 68.00 -80.86
CA VAL A 57 15.97 67.87 -79.51
C VAL A 57 14.96 67.27 -78.55
N ASN A 58 15.44 66.53 -77.56
CA ASN A 58 14.66 66.00 -76.46
C ASN A 58 15.16 66.62 -75.14
N TRP A 59 14.23 66.98 -74.25
CA TRP A 59 14.53 67.55 -72.94
C TRP A 59 14.80 66.43 -71.91
N ASP A 60 16.04 66.30 -71.49
CA ASP A 60 16.40 65.44 -70.36
C ASP A 60 16.14 66.18 -69.05
N SER A 61 14.99 65.90 -68.42
CA SER A 61 14.60 66.53 -67.15
C SER A 61 15.54 66.17 -65.97
N ALA A 62 16.33 65.10 -66.06
CA ALA A 62 17.29 64.72 -65.01
C ALA A 62 18.62 65.46 -65.15
N ARG A 63 19.11 65.66 -66.39
CA ARG A 63 20.33 66.42 -66.67
C ARG A 63 20.10 67.92 -66.91
N ARG A 64 18.83 68.34 -67.06
CA ARG A 64 18.41 69.71 -67.43
C ARG A 64 19.08 70.21 -68.71
N GLN A 65 19.19 69.31 -69.70
CA GLN A 65 19.88 69.56 -70.97
C GLN A 65 19.05 69.07 -72.16
N TYR A 66 19.23 69.71 -73.30
CA TYR A 66 18.65 69.28 -74.56
C TYR A 66 19.63 68.40 -75.31
N ASN A 67 19.24 67.15 -75.53
CA ASN A 67 20.01 66.19 -76.30
C ASN A 67 19.50 66.17 -77.74
N ARG A 68 20.39 66.25 -78.73
CA ARG A 68 20.02 66.03 -80.13
C ARG A 68 19.57 64.58 -80.31
N CYS A 69 18.47 64.38 -81.02
CA CYS A 69 17.87 63.07 -81.22
C CYS A 69 17.32 62.93 -82.64
N GLU A 70 16.95 61.70 -83.03
CA GLU A 70 16.26 61.47 -84.28
C GLU A 70 14.86 62.06 -84.26
N GLN A 71 14.33 62.41 -85.43
CA GLN A 71 13.03 63.09 -85.56
C GLN A 71 11.88 62.32 -84.91
N SER A 72 11.89 60.98 -84.97
CA SER A 72 10.93 60.10 -84.31
C SER A 72 11.00 60.15 -82.78
N ALA A 73 12.18 60.41 -82.21
CA ALA A 73 12.43 60.46 -80.77
C ALA A 73 12.23 61.85 -80.15
N ALA A 74 12.00 62.88 -80.99
CA ALA A 74 11.60 64.23 -80.58
C ALA A 74 10.09 64.44 -80.55
N ILE A 75 9.30 63.50 -81.09
CA ILE A 75 7.84 63.55 -81.07
C ILE A 75 7.36 62.99 -79.73
N HIS A 76 6.61 63.81 -78.99
CA HIS A 76 6.06 63.49 -77.69
C HIS A 76 4.53 63.62 -77.71
N PRO A 77 3.78 62.66 -77.15
CA PRO A 77 2.36 62.84 -76.90
C PRO A 77 2.14 63.89 -75.80
N PHE A 78 1.03 64.64 -75.85
CA PHE A 78 0.64 65.56 -74.78
C PHE A 78 0.52 64.78 -73.47
N PRO A 79 1.16 65.20 -72.36
CA PRO A 79 0.82 64.72 -71.04
C PRO A 79 -0.69 64.86 -70.81
N SER A 80 -1.34 63.74 -70.51
CA SER A 80 -2.79 63.65 -70.36
C SER A 80 -3.11 63.05 -68.99
N ALA A 81 -3.67 63.87 -68.10
CA ALA A 81 -4.26 63.42 -66.86
C ALA A 81 -5.78 63.27 -67.07
N PRO A 82 -6.32 62.04 -67.20
CA PRO A 82 -7.77 61.83 -67.30
C PRO A 82 -8.47 62.10 -65.96
N GLU A 83 -9.80 62.01 -65.94
CA GLU A 83 -10.57 62.19 -64.70
C GLU A 83 -10.08 61.27 -63.57
N GLY A 84 -9.89 61.85 -62.39
CA GLY A 84 -9.35 61.13 -61.22
C GLY A 84 -7.82 60.99 -61.19
N TYR A 85 -7.09 61.51 -62.18
CA TYR A 85 -5.64 61.70 -62.14
C TYR A 85 -5.31 63.17 -61.89
N TYR A 86 -4.05 63.46 -61.56
CA TYR A 86 -3.51 64.81 -61.48
C TYR A 86 -2.12 64.89 -62.09
N MET A 87 -1.76 66.08 -62.55
CA MET A 87 -0.47 66.36 -63.18
C MET A 87 0.36 67.25 -62.25
N VAL A 88 1.57 66.82 -61.92
CA VAL A 88 2.57 67.64 -61.24
C VAL A 88 3.44 68.30 -62.31
N LEU A 89 3.16 69.56 -62.63
CA LEU A 89 3.93 70.34 -63.60
C LEU A 89 5.08 71.04 -62.90
N GLN A 90 6.30 70.80 -63.37
CA GLN A 90 7.52 71.48 -62.96
C GLN A 90 7.80 72.65 -63.92
N ASN A 91 8.28 73.77 -63.37
CA ASN A 91 8.57 75.02 -64.09
C ASN A 91 7.33 75.62 -64.80
N PRO A 92 6.23 75.91 -64.07
CA PRO A 92 5.03 76.53 -64.64
C PRO A 92 5.32 77.92 -65.24
N VAL A 93 4.47 78.36 -66.17
CA VAL A 93 4.48 79.74 -66.69
C VAL A 93 3.99 80.69 -65.57
N PRO A 94 4.61 81.87 -65.37
CA PRO A 94 4.04 82.90 -64.48
C PRO A 94 2.67 83.37 -65.00
N ASN A 95 1.70 83.53 -64.08
CA ASN A 95 0.28 83.80 -64.40
C ASN A 95 0.09 84.85 -65.53
N GLY A 96 -0.38 84.38 -66.69
CA GLY A 96 -0.53 85.18 -67.92
C GLY A 96 -1.26 84.39 -69.01
N LYS A 97 -1.66 85.06 -70.11
CA LYS A 97 -2.60 84.51 -71.12
C LYS A 97 -2.05 83.39 -72.03
N GLU A 98 -0.91 82.78 -71.71
CA GLU A 98 -0.24 81.75 -72.54
C GLU A 98 0.24 80.57 -71.69
N GLU A 99 -0.65 80.02 -70.86
CA GLU A 99 -0.35 78.90 -69.94
C GLU A 99 0.24 77.66 -70.66
N HIS A 100 -0.15 77.43 -71.91
CA HIS A 100 0.27 76.29 -72.75
C HIS A 100 0.59 76.73 -74.19
N PRO A 101 1.51 76.03 -74.90
CA PRO A 101 1.76 76.22 -76.32
C PRO A 101 0.48 76.08 -77.17
N SER A 102 0.26 77.03 -78.08
CA SER A 102 -0.94 77.05 -78.94
C SER A 102 -0.89 75.98 -80.04
N GLY A 103 -1.94 75.17 -80.15
CA GLY A 103 -2.08 74.14 -81.19
C GLY A 103 -2.05 74.70 -82.62
N GLY A 104 -1.37 74.00 -83.53
CA GLY A 104 -1.28 74.37 -84.95
C GLY A 104 -0.42 75.61 -85.24
N LYS A 105 0.44 76.03 -84.31
CA LYS A 105 1.45 77.07 -84.52
C LYS A 105 2.82 76.62 -84.02
N VAL A 106 3.87 77.23 -84.56
CA VAL A 106 5.22 77.18 -83.99
C VAL A 106 5.33 78.28 -82.96
N THR A 107 5.70 77.93 -81.73
CA THR A 107 5.85 78.87 -80.61
C THR A 107 7.26 78.80 -80.04
N GLN A 108 7.88 79.95 -79.81
CA GLN A 108 9.23 80.03 -79.22
C GLN A 108 9.15 79.85 -77.69
N HIS A 109 10.27 79.50 -77.05
CA HIS A 109 10.35 79.43 -75.59
C HIS A 109 9.83 80.70 -74.88
N ILE A 110 9.25 80.50 -73.70
CA ILE A 110 8.75 81.54 -72.78
C ILE A 110 9.51 81.42 -71.44
N ASP A 111 9.64 82.52 -70.71
CA ASP A 111 10.20 82.53 -69.35
C ASP A 111 9.36 81.68 -68.39
N LEU A 112 9.97 80.65 -67.81
CA LEU A 112 9.34 79.73 -66.85
C LEU A 112 9.73 80.07 -65.41
N CYS A 113 8.83 79.80 -64.45
CA CYS A 113 9.15 79.85 -63.02
C CYS A 113 10.01 78.63 -62.62
N MET A 114 11.29 78.64 -63.00
CA MET A 114 12.25 77.57 -62.75
C MET A 114 12.31 77.17 -61.26
N GLY A 115 12.18 75.88 -60.98
CA GLY A 115 12.20 75.30 -59.64
C GLY A 115 10.84 75.24 -58.93
N ARG A 116 9.81 75.92 -59.44
CA ARG A 116 8.43 75.85 -58.90
C ARG A 116 7.71 74.61 -59.43
N LYS A 117 6.76 74.09 -58.64
CA LYS A 117 5.87 72.98 -59.01
C LYS A 117 4.42 73.37 -58.78
N ILE A 118 3.50 72.87 -59.60
CA ILE A 118 2.05 73.00 -59.39
C ILE A 118 1.36 71.66 -59.58
N ASN A 119 0.29 71.42 -58.81
CA ASN A 119 -0.56 70.24 -58.95
C ASN A 119 -1.84 70.66 -59.67
N MET A 120 -2.16 70.01 -60.79
CA MET A 120 -3.36 70.28 -61.58
C MET A 120 -4.24 69.03 -61.66
N PRO A 121 -5.48 69.05 -61.15
CA PRO A 121 -6.40 67.92 -61.29
C PRO A 121 -6.83 67.74 -62.75
N GLY A 122 -7.06 66.48 -63.16
CA GLY A 122 -7.65 66.16 -64.47
C GLY A 122 -9.14 66.50 -64.53
N PRO A 123 -9.73 66.60 -65.75
CA PRO A 123 -9.11 66.30 -67.04
C PRO A 123 -8.22 67.45 -67.55
N SER A 124 -6.94 67.18 -67.78
CA SER A 124 -5.99 68.17 -68.33
C SER A 124 -5.07 67.50 -69.36
N THR A 125 -4.98 68.07 -70.56
CA THR A 125 -4.19 67.52 -71.67
C THR A 125 -3.70 68.66 -72.56
N PHE A 126 -2.40 68.93 -72.52
CA PHE A 126 -1.77 70.08 -73.18
C PHE A 126 -0.30 69.79 -73.52
N PRO A 127 0.28 70.44 -74.55
CA PRO A 127 1.71 70.34 -74.87
C PRO A 127 2.58 71.07 -73.83
N LEU A 128 3.82 70.64 -73.64
CA LEU A 128 4.75 71.28 -72.69
C LEU A 128 5.60 72.37 -73.34
N TRP A 129 5.91 73.42 -72.57
CA TRP A 129 6.95 74.40 -72.97
C TRP A 129 8.35 73.80 -72.81
N PRO A 130 9.36 74.28 -73.57
CA PRO A 130 10.73 73.80 -73.46
C PRO A 130 11.26 74.06 -72.04
N GLY A 131 11.61 73.00 -71.32
CA GLY A 131 12.12 73.07 -69.95
C GLY A 131 11.07 72.70 -68.89
N GLN A 132 9.81 72.51 -69.28
CA GLN A 132 8.80 71.90 -68.43
C GLN A 132 8.92 70.38 -68.40
N SER A 133 8.52 69.79 -67.29
CA SER A 133 8.25 68.36 -67.16
C SER A 133 6.96 68.16 -66.37
N ALA A 134 6.21 67.12 -66.74
CA ALA A 134 4.90 66.83 -66.16
C ALA A 134 4.80 65.37 -65.76
N ASP A 135 4.64 65.13 -64.46
CA ASP A 135 4.45 63.79 -63.91
C ASP A 135 2.93 63.55 -63.72
N VAL A 136 2.36 62.56 -64.42
CA VAL A 136 0.93 62.19 -64.27
C VAL A 136 0.79 61.12 -63.20
N ILE A 137 0.02 61.42 -62.15
CA ILE A 137 -0.15 60.57 -60.96
C ILE A 137 -1.64 60.25 -60.78
N GLU A 138 -1.97 59.02 -60.41
CA GLU A 138 -3.36 58.65 -60.07
C GLU A 138 -3.78 59.34 -58.76
N GLY A 139 -5.00 59.89 -58.73
CA GLY A 139 -5.59 60.44 -57.52
C GLY A 139 -5.84 59.35 -56.48
N HIS A 140 -5.58 59.69 -55.22
CA HIS A 140 -5.41 58.70 -54.16
C HIS A 140 -6.76 58.22 -53.63
N ARG A 141 -7.12 56.97 -53.94
CA ARG A 141 -8.32 56.30 -53.41
C ARG A 141 -8.02 55.67 -52.05
N LEU A 142 -8.87 55.94 -51.07
CA LEU A 142 -8.71 55.49 -49.70
C LEU A 142 -9.88 54.62 -49.26
N ARG A 143 -9.58 53.50 -48.61
CA ARG A 143 -10.53 52.73 -47.79
C ARG A 143 -10.47 53.23 -46.34
N SER A 144 -11.52 52.95 -45.56
CA SER A 144 -11.64 53.37 -44.15
C SER A 144 -10.48 52.95 -43.25
N ASN A 145 -9.73 51.91 -43.60
CA ASN A 145 -8.52 51.47 -42.89
C ASN A 145 -7.20 51.87 -43.57
N GLN A 146 -7.21 52.92 -44.38
CA GLN A 146 -6.02 53.43 -45.09
C GLN A 146 -5.82 54.91 -44.82
N TYR A 147 -4.61 55.41 -45.08
CA TYR A 147 -4.26 56.82 -44.93
C TYR A 147 -3.16 57.25 -45.89
N LEU A 148 -3.05 58.56 -46.11
CA LEU A 148 -1.93 59.18 -46.81
C LEU A 148 -1.05 59.92 -45.83
N LEU A 149 0.26 59.87 -46.05
CA LEU A 149 1.19 60.81 -45.44
C LEU A 149 1.44 61.95 -46.42
N VAL A 150 1.18 63.17 -45.98
CA VAL A 150 1.19 64.37 -46.80
C VAL A 150 2.20 65.35 -46.22
N ARG A 151 3.04 65.94 -47.07
CA ARG A 151 4.06 66.94 -46.68
C ARG A 151 3.79 68.27 -47.35
N ILE A 152 3.87 69.35 -46.57
CA ILE A 152 3.88 70.72 -47.10
C ILE A 152 5.31 71.01 -47.60
N TYR A 153 5.47 71.28 -48.90
CA TYR A 153 6.76 71.70 -49.48
C TYR A 153 6.85 73.22 -49.65
N ASN A 154 5.72 73.92 -49.73
CA ASN A 154 5.64 75.37 -49.78
C ASN A 154 4.40 75.81 -48.99
N ASP A 155 4.62 76.56 -47.91
CA ASP A 155 3.60 76.98 -46.95
C ASP A 155 2.70 78.10 -47.47
N GLU A 156 3.26 79.12 -48.12
CA GLU A 156 2.49 80.19 -48.78
C GLU A 156 1.53 79.61 -49.83
N GLU A 157 2.03 78.70 -50.68
CA GLU A 157 1.22 78.07 -51.72
C GLU A 157 0.19 77.10 -51.15
N ALA A 158 0.54 76.33 -50.12
CA ALA A 158 -0.39 75.43 -49.46
C ALA A 158 -1.55 76.21 -48.83
N GLN A 159 -1.28 77.33 -48.16
CA GLN A 159 -2.31 78.17 -47.54
C GLN A 159 -3.26 78.78 -48.58
N HIS A 160 -2.73 79.28 -49.70
CA HIS A 160 -3.54 79.88 -50.76
C HIS A 160 -4.33 78.87 -51.60
N ASN A 161 -3.91 77.61 -51.66
CA ASN A 161 -4.55 76.59 -52.50
C ASN A 161 -5.23 75.46 -51.71
N TRP A 162 -5.26 75.52 -50.38
CA TRP A 162 -5.84 74.47 -49.52
C TRP A 162 -7.28 74.11 -49.91
N ASP A 163 -8.11 75.14 -50.13
CA ASP A 163 -9.52 74.99 -50.50
C ASP A 163 -9.73 74.54 -51.97
N LYS A 164 -8.65 74.35 -52.75
CA LYS A 164 -8.67 73.79 -54.13
C LYS A 164 -8.36 72.29 -54.18
N ALA A 165 -8.11 71.64 -53.03
CA ALA A 165 -7.92 70.20 -52.98
C ALA A 165 -9.18 69.45 -53.44
N VAL A 166 -9.03 68.46 -54.33
CA VAL A 166 -10.18 67.63 -54.73
C VAL A 166 -10.36 66.52 -53.69
N ILE A 167 -11.36 66.68 -52.84
CA ILE A 167 -11.69 65.79 -51.73
C ILE A 167 -13.08 65.21 -51.97
N LYS A 168 -13.21 63.88 -51.93
CA LYS A 168 -14.52 63.22 -51.74
C LYS A 168 -14.55 62.63 -50.34
N LEU A 169 -15.54 63.03 -49.55
CA LEU A 169 -15.77 62.48 -48.21
C LEU A 169 -16.20 61.01 -48.29
N GLN A 170 -16.12 60.28 -47.18
CA GLN A 170 -16.78 58.99 -47.05
C GLN A 170 -18.19 59.20 -46.48
N ASN A 171 -19.23 58.64 -47.13
CA ASN A 171 -20.58 58.66 -46.57
C ASN A 171 -20.63 57.78 -45.31
N PRO A 172 -21.05 58.32 -44.14
CA PRO A 172 -21.07 57.57 -42.89
C PRO A 172 -22.33 56.72 -42.75
N ASP A 173 -22.66 55.87 -43.74
CA ASP A 173 -23.80 54.95 -43.66
C ASP A 173 -23.64 53.71 -44.56
N VAL A 174 -23.10 52.63 -43.99
CA VAL A 174 -23.37 51.24 -44.41
C VAL A 174 -23.48 50.40 -43.14
N GLY A 175 -24.51 50.67 -42.33
CA GLY A 175 -24.63 50.15 -40.97
C GLY A 175 -26.03 49.80 -40.47
N GLN A 176 -27.11 50.41 -40.98
CA GLN A 176 -28.48 49.98 -40.68
C GLN A 176 -29.51 50.51 -41.70
N GLN A 177 -30.35 49.60 -42.19
CA GLN A 177 -31.66 49.72 -42.89
C GLN A 177 -31.92 50.89 -43.86
N GLY A 178 -32.43 50.53 -45.05
CA GLY A 178 -32.60 51.44 -46.18
C GLY A 178 -33.67 52.53 -46.01
N GLY A 179 -33.38 53.68 -46.64
CA GLY A 179 -34.29 54.78 -46.90
C GLY A 179 -33.75 55.59 -48.09
N GLU A 180 -34.64 56.06 -48.97
CA GLU A 180 -34.27 56.72 -50.22
C GLU A 180 -33.94 58.23 -50.05
N ALA A 181 -33.57 58.84 -51.18
CA ALA A 181 -33.44 60.27 -51.48
C ALA A 181 -32.10 60.94 -51.12
N GLY A 182 -31.45 61.48 -52.15
CA GLY A 182 -30.14 62.13 -52.04
C GLY A 182 -30.20 63.51 -51.40
N VAL A 183 -29.25 63.78 -50.51
CA VAL A 183 -28.99 65.10 -49.94
C VAL A 183 -27.81 65.73 -50.66
N GLN A 184 -28.03 66.89 -51.29
CA GLN A 184 -26.93 67.74 -51.80
C GLN A 184 -26.20 68.37 -50.62
N VAL A 185 -25.01 67.86 -50.29
CA VAL A 185 -24.15 68.44 -49.25
C VAL A 185 -23.51 69.72 -49.78
N LYS A 186 -23.59 70.81 -49.00
CA LYS A 186 -23.05 72.12 -49.37
C LYS A 186 -21.54 72.17 -49.14
N THR A 187 -20.86 73.02 -49.90
CA THR A 187 -19.40 73.19 -49.92
C THR A 187 -18.74 73.61 -48.59
N THR A 188 -19.51 73.95 -47.56
CA THR A 188 -19.00 74.31 -46.23
C THR A 188 -18.51 73.11 -45.40
N ASP A 189 -19.05 71.91 -45.60
CA ASP A 189 -18.71 70.74 -44.75
C ASP A 189 -17.45 69.99 -45.22
N VAL A 190 -16.92 70.34 -46.40
CA VAL A 190 -15.75 69.71 -47.05
C VAL A 190 -14.44 70.01 -46.28
N VAL A 191 -14.40 71.13 -45.57
CA VAL A 191 -13.18 71.69 -44.97
C VAL A 191 -12.91 71.15 -43.55
N SER A 192 -13.92 70.56 -42.91
CA SER A 192 -13.83 69.98 -41.55
C SER A 192 -13.19 68.58 -41.49
N ALA A 193 -13.14 67.85 -42.61
CA ALA A 193 -12.70 66.46 -42.66
C ALA A 193 -11.17 66.28 -42.76
N VAL A 194 -10.48 67.23 -43.39
CA VAL A 194 -9.01 67.30 -43.40
C VAL A 194 -8.62 68.49 -42.55
N ALA A 195 -8.09 68.22 -41.35
CA ALA A 195 -7.81 69.23 -40.32
C ALA A 195 -7.19 70.51 -40.93
N LYS A 196 -7.98 71.59 -40.98
CA LYS A 196 -7.54 72.85 -41.57
C LYS A 196 -6.41 73.41 -40.70
N VAL A 197 -5.17 73.28 -41.17
CA VAL A 197 -4.01 73.77 -40.42
C VAL A 197 -4.03 75.28 -40.50
N GLU A 198 -4.30 75.96 -39.38
CA GLU A 198 -4.45 77.42 -39.36
C GLU A 198 -3.22 78.16 -39.88
N LYS A 199 -2.03 77.54 -39.76
CA LYS A 199 -0.75 77.98 -40.33
C LYS A 199 0.08 76.77 -40.79
N PRO A 200 0.02 76.36 -42.07
CA PRO A 200 0.90 75.31 -42.59
C PRO A 200 2.36 75.76 -42.46
N THR A 201 3.24 74.86 -42.04
CA THR A 201 4.68 75.13 -41.95
C THR A 201 5.44 74.27 -42.96
N MET A 202 6.47 74.82 -43.61
CA MET A 202 7.34 74.05 -44.53
C MET A 202 7.89 72.79 -43.84
N GLY A 203 7.77 71.64 -44.51
CA GLY A 203 8.20 70.34 -44.00
C GLY A 203 7.22 69.65 -43.05
N GLN A 204 6.13 70.31 -42.64
CA GLN A 204 5.11 69.72 -41.77
C GLN A 204 4.45 68.50 -42.42
N LEU A 205 4.38 67.40 -41.66
CA LEU A 205 3.72 66.17 -42.05
C LEU A 205 2.28 66.11 -41.50
N ILE A 206 1.35 65.67 -42.34
CA ILE A 206 -0.09 65.58 -42.05
C ILE A 206 -0.58 64.21 -42.51
N ILE A 207 -1.54 63.63 -41.77
CA ILE A 207 -2.16 62.35 -42.13
C ILE A 207 -3.60 62.58 -42.58
N VAL A 208 -3.91 62.19 -43.81
CA VAL A 208 -5.28 62.17 -44.35
C VAL A 208 -5.84 60.77 -44.11
N ARG A 209 -6.85 60.65 -43.23
CA ARG A 209 -7.44 59.37 -42.82
C ARG A 209 -8.54 58.95 -43.78
N GLY A 210 -8.56 57.68 -44.14
CA GLY A 210 -9.56 57.09 -45.04
C GLY A 210 -10.97 56.98 -44.47
N VAL A 211 -11.15 57.16 -43.16
CA VAL A 211 -12.47 57.28 -42.50
C VAL A 211 -13.15 58.59 -42.88
N ASP A 212 -12.37 59.67 -43.05
CA ASP A 212 -12.89 61.00 -43.35
C ASP A 212 -12.98 61.23 -44.88
N VAL A 213 -12.01 60.70 -45.63
CA VAL A 213 -11.80 60.97 -47.07
C VAL A 213 -11.70 59.67 -47.86
N SER A 214 -12.55 59.50 -48.87
CA SER A 214 -12.53 58.35 -49.80
C SER A 214 -11.67 58.58 -51.04
N PHE A 215 -11.45 59.83 -51.44
CA PHE A 215 -10.61 60.21 -52.58
C PHE A 215 -9.92 61.56 -52.34
N TYR A 216 -8.62 61.64 -52.62
CA TYR A 216 -7.79 62.82 -52.37
C TYR A 216 -6.85 63.14 -53.53
N ILE A 217 -6.86 64.40 -53.99
CA ILE A 217 -5.81 64.98 -54.85
C ILE A 217 -5.15 66.14 -54.08
N PRO A 218 -3.82 66.16 -53.93
CA PRO A 218 -3.11 67.21 -53.19
C PRO A 218 -3.16 68.57 -53.92
N PRO A 219 -3.45 69.68 -53.24
CA PRO A 219 -3.34 71.02 -53.83
C PRO A 219 -1.87 71.42 -54.04
N THR A 220 -1.63 72.49 -54.81
CA THR A 220 -0.30 73.11 -54.93
C THR A 220 0.24 73.54 -53.57
N GLY A 221 1.56 73.42 -53.36
CA GLY A 221 2.23 73.57 -52.05
C GLY A 221 2.29 72.29 -51.20
N VAL A 222 1.53 71.26 -51.61
CA VAL A 222 1.36 69.99 -50.88
C VAL A 222 1.74 68.80 -51.76
N GLU A 223 2.46 67.82 -51.19
CA GLU A 223 2.81 66.56 -51.88
C GLU A 223 2.46 65.33 -51.02
N VAL A 224 2.14 64.22 -51.67
CA VAL A 224 1.91 62.93 -50.99
C VAL A 224 3.23 62.17 -50.93
N VAL A 225 3.67 61.80 -49.73
CA VAL A 225 4.96 61.14 -49.49
C VAL A 225 4.80 59.64 -49.71
N PRO A 226 5.44 59.04 -50.72
CA PRO A 226 5.41 57.60 -50.92
C PRO A 226 6.08 56.87 -49.74
N ASP A 227 5.64 55.65 -49.49
CA ASP A 227 6.28 54.71 -48.57
C ASP A 227 7.54 54.09 -49.20
N GLU A 228 8.31 53.31 -48.43
CA GLU A 228 9.55 52.66 -48.89
C GLU A 228 9.36 51.84 -50.19
N ASN A 229 8.18 51.23 -50.35
CA ASN A 229 7.78 50.46 -51.53
C ASN A 229 7.25 51.32 -52.70
N LYS A 230 7.46 52.65 -52.69
CA LYS A 230 6.92 53.64 -53.64
C LYS A 230 5.38 53.70 -53.72
N GLN A 231 4.68 53.22 -52.70
CA GLN A 231 3.22 53.28 -52.61
C GLN A 231 2.77 54.51 -51.80
N PHE A 232 1.81 55.28 -52.31
CA PHE A 232 1.31 56.48 -51.64
C PHE A 232 0.29 56.17 -50.53
N VAL A 233 -0.53 55.13 -50.73
CA VAL A 233 -1.56 54.70 -49.78
C VAL A 233 -0.99 53.74 -48.75
N ARG A 234 -1.07 54.10 -47.47
CA ARG A 234 -0.62 53.28 -46.33
C ARG A 234 -1.81 52.63 -45.61
N SER A 235 -1.59 51.47 -45.01
CA SER A 235 -2.62 50.75 -44.26
C SER A 235 -2.54 51.06 -42.75
N ALA A 236 -3.66 51.45 -42.16
CA ALA A 236 -3.84 51.59 -40.72
C ALA A 236 -4.02 50.22 -40.05
N VAL A 237 -3.86 50.15 -38.73
CA VAL A 237 -4.04 48.89 -37.98
C VAL A 237 -5.47 48.84 -37.43
N THR A 238 -6.27 47.89 -37.93
CA THR A 238 -7.62 47.61 -37.41
C THR A 238 -7.54 46.65 -36.24
N LEU A 239 -7.80 47.10 -35.03
CA LEU A 239 -7.79 46.26 -33.83
C LEU A 239 -9.15 45.60 -33.59
N GLU A 240 -9.13 44.31 -33.28
CA GLU A 240 -10.30 43.57 -32.79
C GLU A 240 -10.41 43.64 -31.26
N ARG A 241 -11.43 42.98 -30.69
CA ARG A 241 -11.55 42.85 -29.23
C ARG A 241 -10.36 42.03 -28.69
N LEU A 242 -9.83 42.43 -27.54
CA LEU A 242 -8.63 41.87 -26.92
C LEU A 242 -7.33 42.10 -27.72
N GLU A 243 -7.35 42.92 -28.78
CA GLU A 243 -6.13 43.37 -29.46
C GLU A 243 -5.70 44.76 -28.99
N TYR A 244 -4.39 45.02 -29.07
CA TYR A 244 -3.79 46.33 -28.92
C TYR A 244 -2.63 46.51 -29.91
N CYS A 245 -2.28 47.75 -30.24
CA CYS A 245 -1.05 48.07 -30.95
C CYS A 245 -0.19 49.06 -30.14
N ILE A 246 1.11 49.08 -30.45
CA ILE A 246 2.07 50.00 -29.84
C ILE A 246 2.58 50.93 -30.94
N LEU A 247 2.45 52.22 -30.70
CA LEU A 247 3.00 53.29 -31.54
C LEU A 247 4.19 53.92 -30.83
N LEU A 248 5.30 54.12 -31.52
CA LEU A 248 6.50 54.77 -31.01
C LEU A 248 6.66 56.13 -31.70
N ASN A 249 6.75 57.21 -30.92
CA ASN A 249 7.08 58.54 -31.45
C ASN A 249 8.61 58.73 -31.55
N GLU A 250 9.04 59.78 -32.26
CA GLU A 250 10.45 60.18 -32.35
C GLU A 250 11.10 60.55 -31.00
N SER A 251 10.29 60.90 -29.99
CA SER A 251 10.74 61.21 -28.62
C SER A 251 11.03 59.96 -27.77
N GLY A 252 10.64 58.76 -28.25
CA GLY A 252 10.79 57.48 -27.53
C GLY A 252 9.56 57.06 -26.69
N ASP A 253 8.52 57.89 -26.60
CA ASP A 253 7.27 57.57 -25.92
C ASP A 253 6.47 56.53 -26.70
N LYS A 254 5.87 55.60 -25.96
CA LYS A 254 5.03 54.54 -26.51
C LYS A 254 3.55 54.82 -26.25
N ARG A 255 2.76 54.99 -27.30
CA ARG A 255 1.29 55.11 -27.23
C ARG A 255 0.67 53.74 -27.46
N TYR A 256 -0.02 53.23 -26.44
CA TYR A 256 -0.75 51.96 -26.49
C TYR A 256 -2.22 52.26 -26.83
N VAL A 257 -2.76 51.62 -27.87
CA VAL A 257 -4.16 51.78 -28.27
C VAL A 257 -4.82 50.40 -28.25
N VAL A 258 -6.02 50.32 -27.69
CA VAL A 258 -6.77 49.09 -27.41
C VAL A 258 -8.01 49.02 -28.30
N GLY A 259 -8.29 47.86 -28.88
CA GLY A 259 -9.44 47.66 -29.75
C GLY A 259 -10.78 47.42 -29.02
N PRO A 260 -11.91 47.45 -29.75
CA PRO A 260 -11.99 47.56 -31.22
C PRO A 260 -11.87 49.01 -31.70
N ASP A 261 -10.89 49.29 -32.56
CA ASP A 261 -10.63 50.64 -33.11
C ASP A 261 -9.81 50.56 -34.42
N VAL A 262 -9.88 51.59 -35.26
CA VAL A 262 -9.04 51.73 -36.47
C VAL A 262 -7.92 52.73 -36.16
N VAL A 263 -6.75 52.20 -35.83
CA VAL A 263 -5.67 53.01 -35.28
C VAL A 263 -4.84 53.64 -36.39
N PHE A 264 -4.90 54.97 -36.45
CA PHE A 264 -4.02 55.81 -37.25
C PHE A 264 -2.82 56.28 -36.42
N PRO A 265 -1.60 56.22 -36.96
CA PRO A 265 -0.44 56.85 -36.32
C PRO A 265 -0.61 58.38 -36.38
N LYS A 266 0.11 59.11 -35.52
CA LYS A 266 0.40 60.54 -35.76
C LYS A 266 1.50 60.68 -36.82
N PRO A 267 1.71 61.87 -37.41
CA PRO A 267 2.70 62.05 -38.48
C PRO A 267 4.15 61.67 -38.13
N THR A 268 4.51 61.70 -36.84
CA THR A 268 5.83 61.31 -36.28
C THR A 268 5.79 60.01 -35.47
N GLU A 269 4.69 59.24 -35.54
CA GLU A 269 4.56 57.94 -34.88
C GLU A 269 4.73 56.80 -35.88
N THR A 270 5.44 55.75 -35.47
CA THR A 270 5.60 54.51 -36.23
C THR A 270 4.99 53.33 -35.46
N PHE A 271 4.49 52.32 -36.17
CA PHE A 271 4.02 51.10 -35.51
C PHE A 271 5.22 50.25 -35.07
N VAL A 272 5.22 49.81 -33.81
CA VAL A 272 6.19 48.83 -33.34
C VAL A 272 5.83 47.47 -33.94
N GLU A 273 6.79 46.89 -34.65
CA GLU A 273 6.65 45.58 -35.27
C GLU A 273 7.20 44.49 -34.33
N GLY A 274 6.33 43.59 -33.89
CA GLY A 274 6.70 42.37 -33.16
C GLY A 274 6.86 41.19 -34.10
N VAL A 275 7.44 40.09 -33.59
CA VAL A 275 7.43 38.80 -34.29
C VAL A 275 6.04 38.17 -34.11
N GLY A 276 5.31 37.97 -35.20
CA GLY A 276 4.04 37.23 -35.20
C GLY A 276 4.25 35.73 -35.36
N ASP A 277 3.22 34.94 -35.04
CA ASP A 277 3.25 33.47 -35.15
C ASP A 277 3.64 32.99 -36.58
N ASP A 278 3.20 33.72 -37.62
CA ASP A 278 3.47 33.42 -39.04
C ASP A 278 4.75 34.10 -39.58
N SER A 279 5.91 33.94 -38.92
CA SER A 279 7.25 34.31 -39.42
C SER A 279 7.46 35.78 -39.85
N GLY A 280 6.48 36.64 -39.58
CA GLY A 280 6.35 37.95 -40.17
C GLY A 280 6.12 39.01 -39.10
N LYS A 281 6.45 40.25 -39.46
CA LYS A 281 6.30 41.42 -38.60
C LYS A 281 4.83 41.73 -38.36
N THR A 282 4.33 41.46 -37.14
CA THR A 282 2.97 41.85 -36.73
C THR A 282 2.97 43.24 -36.08
N ARG A 283 1.92 44.02 -36.36
CA ARG A 283 1.63 45.31 -35.70
C ARG A 283 0.48 45.20 -34.68
N LYS A 284 -0.09 44.00 -34.54
CA LYS A 284 -1.18 43.65 -33.62
C LYS A 284 -0.65 42.73 -32.53
N PHE A 285 -1.03 43.01 -31.29
CA PHE A 285 -0.70 42.23 -30.11
C PHE A 285 -1.97 41.86 -29.36
N ARG A 286 -2.01 40.69 -28.71
CA ARG A 286 -3.16 40.27 -27.88
C ARG A 286 -2.96 40.61 -26.41
N ALA A 287 -4.04 41.03 -25.76
CA ALA A 287 -4.08 41.28 -24.32
C ALA A 287 -3.65 40.04 -23.52
N ILE A 288 -3.09 40.29 -22.34
CA ILE A 288 -2.63 39.24 -21.44
C ILE A 288 -3.83 38.76 -20.62
N GLU A 289 -4.47 37.68 -21.09
CA GLU A 289 -5.52 36.96 -20.37
C GLU A 289 -4.91 36.26 -19.14
N LEU A 290 -5.45 36.49 -17.94
CA LEU A 290 -4.98 35.95 -16.66
C LEU A 290 -6.11 35.16 -15.98
N ASN A 291 -5.89 33.87 -15.74
CA ASN A 291 -6.81 33.06 -14.92
C ASN A 291 -6.56 33.32 -13.41
N GLU A 292 -7.48 32.93 -12.53
CA GLU A 292 -7.31 33.05 -11.07
C GLU A 292 -6.02 32.39 -10.52
N ILE A 293 -5.52 31.38 -11.22
CA ILE A 293 -4.29 30.63 -10.93
C ILE A 293 -3.05 31.22 -11.62
N GLN A 294 -3.14 32.45 -12.14
CA GLN A 294 -2.07 33.15 -12.83
C GLN A 294 -1.88 34.56 -12.25
N GLY A 295 -0.64 35.03 -12.28
CA GLY A 295 -0.29 36.41 -11.96
C GLY A 295 0.74 36.98 -12.93
N LEU A 296 0.75 38.29 -13.06
CA LEU A 296 1.68 39.06 -13.87
C LEU A 296 2.53 39.94 -12.96
N TYR A 297 3.84 39.84 -13.09
CA TYR A 297 4.75 40.66 -12.31
C TYR A 297 5.19 41.90 -13.10
N VAL A 298 4.93 43.08 -12.54
CA VAL A 298 5.05 44.37 -13.21
C VAL A 298 5.81 45.34 -12.33
N LYS A 299 6.70 46.13 -12.92
CA LYS A 299 7.36 47.27 -12.30
C LYS A 299 6.86 48.57 -12.93
N VAL A 300 6.47 49.51 -12.10
CA VAL A 300 6.05 50.85 -12.51
C VAL A 300 7.30 51.64 -12.89
N ILE A 301 7.32 52.24 -14.08
CA ILE A 301 8.45 53.04 -14.60
C ILE A 301 8.16 54.54 -14.66
N ALA A 302 6.90 54.95 -14.51
CA ALA A 302 6.48 56.34 -14.44
C ALA A 302 5.33 56.52 -13.44
N ASP A 303 5.28 57.67 -12.76
CA ASP A 303 4.24 57.98 -11.78
C ASP A 303 2.86 58.09 -12.46
N TYR A 304 1.86 57.38 -11.93
CA TYR A 304 0.48 57.46 -12.44
C TYR A 304 -0.58 57.30 -11.34
N LYS A 305 -1.83 57.64 -11.67
CA LYS A 305 -2.97 57.51 -10.75
C LYS A 305 -4.08 56.69 -11.41
N GLU A 306 -4.62 55.72 -10.69
CA GLU A 306 -5.75 54.91 -11.14
C GLU A 306 -6.69 54.59 -9.98
N ARG A 307 -7.99 54.84 -10.15
CA ARG A 307 -9.07 54.40 -9.25
C ARG A 307 -8.72 54.64 -7.76
N GLU A 308 -8.34 55.89 -7.46
CA GLU A 308 -7.87 56.41 -6.16
C GLU A 308 -6.49 55.96 -5.65
N LYS A 309 -5.81 55.00 -6.30
CA LYS A 309 -4.42 54.63 -5.96
C LYS A 309 -3.42 55.47 -6.75
N THR A 310 -2.38 55.95 -6.08
CA THR A 310 -1.21 56.61 -6.68
C THR A 310 -0.03 55.65 -6.70
N PHE A 311 0.54 55.41 -7.87
CA PHE A 311 1.70 54.54 -8.06
C PHE A 311 2.92 55.40 -8.45
N LYS A 312 4.08 55.06 -7.91
CA LYS A 312 5.35 55.76 -8.18
C LYS A 312 6.28 54.92 -9.03
N ALA A 313 7.12 55.59 -9.81
CA ALA A 313 8.23 54.96 -10.51
C ALA A 313 9.12 54.18 -9.52
N GLY A 314 9.33 52.90 -9.80
CA GLY A 314 10.02 51.94 -8.93
C GLY A 314 9.09 50.96 -8.20
N ASP A 315 7.79 51.27 -8.06
CA ASP A 315 6.84 50.38 -7.38
C ASP A 315 6.70 49.03 -8.11
N GLU A 316 6.68 47.95 -7.34
CA GLU A 316 6.52 46.59 -7.84
C GLU A 316 5.09 46.09 -7.56
N LEU A 317 4.44 45.56 -8.58
CA LEU A 317 3.04 45.13 -8.57
C LEU A 317 2.94 43.68 -9.04
N PHE A 318 2.09 42.90 -8.37
CA PHE A 318 1.77 41.54 -8.76
C PHE A 318 0.28 41.44 -9.04
N ILE A 319 -0.08 41.58 -10.32
CA ILE A 319 -1.47 41.64 -10.77
C ILE A 319 -1.96 40.21 -10.93
N THR A 320 -2.93 39.80 -10.10
CA THR A 320 -3.49 38.44 -10.17
C THR A 320 -4.74 38.39 -11.05
N GLY A 321 -5.03 37.23 -11.67
CA GLY A 321 -6.26 37.07 -12.46
C GLY A 321 -7.56 37.25 -11.67
N LYS A 322 -7.49 37.22 -10.33
CA LYS A 322 -8.61 37.57 -9.44
C LYS A 322 -8.90 39.07 -9.38
N GLU A 323 -7.87 39.91 -9.52
CA GLU A 323 -8.00 41.37 -9.56
C GLU A 323 -8.29 41.86 -10.98
N GLN A 324 -7.60 41.28 -11.98
CA GLN A 324 -7.72 41.67 -13.37
C GLN A 324 -7.50 40.47 -14.30
N ALA A 325 -8.60 39.90 -14.79
CA ALA A 325 -8.57 38.76 -15.72
C ALA A 325 -8.05 39.11 -17.14
N ILE A 326 -8.07 40.39 -17.53
CA ILE A 326 -7.59 40.85 -18.84
C ILE A 326 -6.69 42.05 -18.62
N TYR A 327 -5.39 41.87 -18.81
CA TYR A 327 -4.39 42.92 -18.66
C TYR A 327 -3.91 43.44 -20.02
N TYR A 328 -4.07 44.75 -20.21
CA TYR A 328 -3.48 45.48 -21.33
C TYR A 328 -2.18 46.16 -20.86
N PRO A 329 -1.04 45.94 -21.53
CA PRO A 329 0.19 46.67 -21.24
C PRO A 329 0.01 48.18 -21.35
N ARG A 330 0.73 48.90 -20.50
CA ARG A 330 0.65 50.37 -20.34
C ARG A 330 2.02 51.01 -20.51
N PRO A 331 2.10 52.29 -20.91
CA PRO A 331 3.38 52.98 -21.02
C PRO A 331 4.10 53.14 -19.68
N GLU A 332 3.36 53.18 -18.56
CA GLU A 332 3.93 53.30 -17.22
C GLU A 332 4.38 51.96 -16.62
N HIS A 333 4.20 50.84 -17.32
CA HIS A 333 4.40 49.48 -16.82
C HIS A 333 5.45 48.69 -17.62
N SER A 334 6.46 48.17 -16.92
CA SER A 334 7.40 47.18 -17.44
C SER A 334 7.11 45.80 -16.87
N ILE A 335 6.86 44.80 -17.72
CA ILE A 335 6.63 43.42 -17.28
C ILE A 335 7.98 42.77 -16.97
N ILE A 336 8.16 42.32 -15.73
CA ILE A 336 9.35 41.57 -15.33
C ILE A 336 9.20 40.12 -15.83
N ARG A 337 10.24 39.61 -16.49
CA ARG A 337 10.29 38.23 -16.99
C ARG A 337 11.25 37.40 -16.15
N TYR A 338 10.84 36.16 -15.86
CA TYR A 338 11.71 35.17 -15.23
C TYR A 338 11.95 34.04 -16.23
N GLY A 339 13.16 34.03 -16.80
CA GLY A 339 13.46 33.21 -17.99
C GLY A 339 12.59 33.63 -19.18
N GLU A 340 12.07 32.66 -19.91
CA GLU A 340 11.20 32.88 -21.08
C GLU A 340 9.73 33.17 -20.69
N GLN A 341 9.35 33.05 -19.42
CA GLN A 341 7.96 33.15 -18.99
C GLN A 341 7.61 34.57 -18.49
N THR A 342 6.52 35.12 -19.05
CA THR A 342 5.91 36.39 -18.64
C THR A 342 4.82 36.22 -17.57
N LYS A 343 4.22 35.03 -17.46
CA LYS A 343 3.16 34.72 -16.51
C LYS A 343 3.70 33.84 -15.39
N HIS A 344 3.38 34.20 -14.16
CA HIS A 344 3.54 33.32 -13.00
C HIS A 344 2.32 32.40 -12.91
N PHE A 345 2.57 31.10 -12.72
CA PHE A 345 1.52 30.09 -12.55
C PHE A 345 1.48 29.61 -11.10
N ALA A 346 0.28 29.34 -10.59
CA ALA A 346 0.10 28.70 -9.30
C ALA A 346 0.59 27.25 -9.34
N VAL A 347 1.29 26.83 -8.28
CA VAL A 347 1.71 25.44 -8.09
C VAL A 347 0.55 24.65 -7.49
N VAL A 348 0.23 23.50 -8.08
CA VAL A 348 -0.72 22.55 -7.51
C VAL A 348 -0.08 21.87 -6.30
N ILE A 349 -0.71 21.96 -5.14
CA ILE A 349 -0.36 21.19 -3.94
C ILE A 349 -1.51 20.20 -3.68
N PRO A 350 -1.36 18.91 -4.02
CA PRO A 350 -2.32 17.83 -3.73
C PRO A 350 -2.59 17.63 -2.22
N PRO A 351 -3.68 16.95 -1.82
CA PRO A 351 -3.88 16.54 -0.44
C PRO A 351 -2.78 15.54 -0.02
N GLY A 352 -2.21 15.70 1.17
CA GLY A 352 -1.07 14.89 1.63
C GLY A 352 0.28 15.28 0.99
N GLU A 353 0.34 16.39 0.25
CA GLU A 353 1.58 17.05 -0.15
C GLU A 353 1.68 18.44 0.50
N ALA A 354 2.90 18.93 0.64
CA ALA A 354 3.20 20.26 1.13
C ALA A 354 4.42 20.84 0.40
N ARG A 355 4.58 22.18 0.44
CA ARG A 355 5.67 22.93 -0.20
C ARG A 355 6.29 23.90 0.80
N TYR A 356 7.61 24.10 0.74
CA TYR A 356 8.27 25.16 1.50
C TYR A 356 8.22 26.49 0.76
N VAL A 357 7.81 27.54 1.46
CA VAL A 357 7.74 28.91 0.95
C VAL A 357 8.60 29.80 1.84
N LEU A 358 9.65 30.38 1.26
CA LEU A 358 10.45 31.42 1.89
C LEU A 358 9.79 32.78 1.67
N ASP A 359 9.51 33.50 2.75
CA ASP A 359 9.26 34.94 2.70
C ASP A 359 10.60 35.71 2.63
N ARG A 360 10.82 36.42 1.53
CA ARG A 360 11.97 37.30 1.26
C ARG A 360 12.09 38.45 2.25
N MET A 361 10.98 38.91 2.84
CA MET A 361 10.96 40.07 3.73
C MET A 361 11.31 39.71 5.17
N SER A 362 10.76 38.60 5.69
CA SER A 362 11.05 38.12 7.05
C SER A 362 12.18 37.09 7.15
N GLY A 363 12.53 36.43 6.04
CA GLY A 363 13.43 35.28 6.02
C GLY A 363 12.82 33.97 6.55
N ALA A 364 11.54 33.97 6.92
CA ALA A 364 10.85 32.78 7.43
C ALA A 364 10.55 31.78 6.31
N VAL A 365 10.76 30.49 6.58
CA VAL A 365 10.37 29.40 5.67
C VAL A 365 9.17 28.67 6.24
N GLU A 366 8.01 28.89 5.62
CA GLU A 366 6.73 28.30 6.02
C GLU A 366 6.44 27.01 5.23
N LEU A 367 5.69 26.09 5.85
CA LEU A 367 5.19 24.87 5.23
C LEU A 367 3.73 25.07 4.78
N VAL A 368 3.49 25.10 3.47
CA VAL A 368 2.14 25.21 2.89
C VAL A 368 1.62 23.82 2.53
N ASN A 369 0.67 23.32 3.33
CA ASN A 369 -0.02 22.06 3.11
C ASN A 369 -1.12 22.18 2.03
N GLY A 370 -1.35 21.12 1.26
CA GLY A 370 -2.49 20.98 0.35
C GLY A 370 -3.77 20.46 1.01
N PRO A 371 -4.89 20.36 0.29
CA PRO A 371 -5.05 20.67 -1.14
C PRO A 371 -5.16 22.18 -1.42
N LYS A 372 -4.29 22.74 -2.26
CA LYS A 372 -4.28 24.18 -2.59
C LYS A 372 -3.67 24.49 -3.95
N MET A 373 -4.27 25.41 -4.69
CA MET A 373 -3.61 26.10 -5.81
C MET A 373 -2.83 27.29 -5.23
N PHE A 374 -1.51 27.16 -5.09
CA PHE A 374 -0.68 28.18 -4.44
C PHE A 374 0.03 29.07 -5.47
N LEU A 375 -0.45 30.31 -5.60
CA LEU A 375 0.22 31.36 -6.38
C LEU A 375 1.13 32.16 -5.45
N ALA A 376 2.44 31.94 -5.54
CA ALA A 376 3.44 32.72 -4.80
C ALA A 376 3.51 34.15 -5.36
N ASP A 377 3.41 35.17 -4.50
CA ASP A 377 3.70 36.56 -4.87
C ASP A 377 5.22 36.73 -5.02
N PRO A 378 5.78 36.91 -6.24
CA PRO A 378 7.22 36.96 -6.46
C PRO A 378 7.94 38.11 -5.75
N ARG A 379 7.21 39.12 -5.25
CA ARG A 379 7.76 40.21 -4.43
C ARG A 379 8.17 39.72 -3.04
N LYS A 380 7.37 38.83 -2.47
CA LYS A 380 7.47 38.39 -1.07
C LYS A 380 7.86 36.93 -0.93
N GLN A 381 7.37 36.05 -1.78
CA GLN A 381 7.41 34.60 -1.58
C GLN A 381 8.17 33.88 -2.68
N VAL A 382 8.97 32.88 -2.29
CA VAL A 382 9.71 31.99 -3.20
C VAL A 382 9.51 30.55 -2.77
N MET A 383 9.25 29.64 -3.71
CA MET A 383 9.28 28.20 -3.46
C MET A 383 10.72 27.73 -3.24
N VAL A 384 10.98 27.05 -2.13
CA VAL A 384 12.32 26.54 -1.79
C VAL A 384 12.29 25.01 -1.69
N LYS A 385 13.41 24.36 -2.02
CA LYS A 385 13.61 22.93 -1.83
C LYS A 385 14.59 22.69 -0.69
N ARG A 386 14.23 21.84 0.26
CA ARG A 386 15.12 21.44 1.35
C ARG A 386 16.09 20.37 0.86
N ILE A 387 17.38 20.71 0.84
CA ILE A 387 18.47 19.76 0.59
C ILE A 387 18.83 19.07 1.90
N LEU A 388 19.00 17.75 1.87
CA LEU A 388 19.43 16.95 3.02
C LEU A 388 20.90 16.57 2.90
N SER A 389 21.58 16.31 4.03
CA SER A 389 22.91 15.69 4.01
C SER A 389 22.82 14.19 3.73
N ASP A 390 23.91 13.58 3.26
CA ASP A 390 23.97 12.13 2.99
C ASP A 390 23.68 11.30 4.25
N LYS A 391 24.13 11.79 5.42
CA LYS A 391 23.89 11.16 6.73
C LYS A 391 22.41 11.23 7.14
N GLU A 392 21.71 12.33 6.84
CA GLU A 392 20.27 12.42 7.10
C GLU A 392 19.49 11.52 6.14
N LEU A 393 19.89 11.43 4.88
CA LEU A 393 19.24 10.54 3.90
C LEU A 393 19.35 9.06 4.26
N GLU A 394 20.56 8.59 4.58
CA GLU A 394 20.80 7.20 4.99
C GLU A 394 20.03 6.83 6.26
N LEU A 395 19.90 7.79 7.18
CA LEU A 395 19.21 7.64 8.46
C LEU A 395 17.68 7.69 8.34
N TRP A 396 17.13 8.64 7.58
CA TRP A 396 15.68 8.87 7.48
C TRP A 396 15.03 7.96 6.44
N PHE A 397 15.74 7.63 5.35
CA PHE A 397 15.26 6.79 4.25
C PHE A 397 16.23 5.62 4.00
N PRO A 398 16.36 4.69 4.96
CA PRO A 398 17.28 3.56 4.84
C PRO A 398 17.03 2.77 3.55
N SER A 399 18.11 2.45 2.84
CA SER A 399 18.12 1.73 1.56
C SER A 399 17.42 2.42 0.36
N ASN A 400 16.98 3.68 0.47
CA ASN A 400 16.33 4.41 -0.63
C ASN A 400 17.34 5.08 -1.59
N THR A 401 17.76 4.36 -2.63
CA THR A 401 18.73 4.85 -3.63
C THR A 401 18.19 5.98 -4.51
N GLU A 402 16.86 6.05 -4.75
CA GLU A 402 16.23 7.14 -5.51
C GLU A 402 16.37 8.48 -4.79
N ALA A 403 16.09 8.51 -3.49
CA ALA A 403 16.18 9.73 -2.68
C ALA A 403 17.60 10.32 -2.67
N VAL A 404 18.62 9.46 -2.57
CA VAL A 404 20.04 9.85 -2.67
C VAL A 404 20.35 10.44 -4.04
N ARG A 405 19.89 9.82 -5.13
CA ARG A 405 20.10 10.32 -6.50
C ARG A 405 19.41 11.65 -6.76
N VAL A 406 18.17 11.85 -6.30
CA VAL A 406 17.46 13.12 -6.50
C VAL A 406 18.13 14.24 -5.69
N ASN A 407 18.53 13.97 -4.44
CA ASN A 407 19.19 14.97 -3.61
C ASN A 407 20.63 15.30 -4.07
N SER A 408 21.34 14.38 -4.75
CA SER A 408 22.62 14.71 -5.39
C SER A 408 22.43 15.60 -6.62
N VAL A 409 21.41 15.36 -7.44
CA VAL A 409 21.02 16.25 -8.55
C VAL A 409 20.61 17.64 -8.04
N LEU A 410 19.82 17.72 -6.96
CA LEU A 410 19.45 19.01 -6.35
C LEU A 410 20.68 19.78 -5.83
N ARG A 411 21.67 19.10 -5.22
CA ARG A 411 22.93 19.73 -4.81
C ARG A 411 23.75 20.22 -6.01
N GLN A 412 23.88 19.43 -7.07
CA GLN A 412 24.57 19.84 -8.29
C GLN A 412 23.90 21.05 -8.94
N ALA A 413 22.56 21.06 -9.03
CA ALA A 413 21.80 22.18 -9.57
C ALA A 413 21.99 23.47 -8.74
N ALA A 414 22.01 23.38 -7.40
CA ALA A 414 22.26 24.52 -6.52
C ALA A 414 23.67 25.12 -6.72
N VAL A 415 24.69 24.27 -6.89
CA VAL A 415 26.07 24.69 -7.19
C VAL A 415 26.17 25.35 -8.57
N ILE A 416 25.54 24.78 -9.60
CA ILE A 416 25.57 25.32 -10.97
C ILE A 416 24.83 26.67 -11.07
N GLN A 417 23.74 26.86 -10.32
CA GLN A 417 22.95 28.09 -10.34
C GLN A 417 23.56 29.24 -9.51
N GLY A 418 24.73 29.04 -8.89
CA GLY A 418 25.40 30.10 -8.13
C GLY A 418 24.62 30.58 -6.90
N LEU A 419 23.79 29.70 -6.31
CA LEU A 419 23.12 29.99 -5.04
C LEU A 419 24.17 30.00 -3.92
N GLU A 420 24.57 31.21 -3.51
CA GLU A 420 25.53 31.43 -2.44
C GLU A 420 25.12 30.68 -1.17
N PHE A 421 25.87 29.63 -0.84
CA PHE A 421 25.91 29.14 0.54
C PHE A 421 26.56 30.21 1.41
N VAL A 422 25.84 30.66 2.43
CA VAL A 422 26.43 31.45 3.53
C VAL A 422 27.31 30.52 4.38
N THR A 423 28.49 30.23 3.87
CA THR A 423 29.61 29.63 4.60
C THR A 423 30.75 30.63 4.64
N LEU A 424 31.03 31.13 5.84
CA LEU A 424 32.11 32.08 6.09
C LEU A 424 33.47 31.44 5.80
N GLN A 425 34.33 32.20 5.09
CA GLN A 425 35.70 31.83 4.66
C GLN A 425 35.73 30.77 3.54
N LYS A 426 36.58 30.86 2.51
CA LYS A 426 37.77 31.71 2.29
C LYS A 426 37.82 32.16 0.83
N LYS A 427 38.25 33.41 0.58
CA LYS A 427 38.31 34.03 -0.75
C LYS A 427 39.65 33.72 -1.44
N GLU A 428 39.65 32.96 -2.52
CA GLU A 428 40.75 32.88 -3.49
C GLU A 428 40.21 32.93 -4.92
N GLU A 429 40.97 33.56 -5.80
CA GLU A 429 40.52 34.04 -7.11
C GLU A 429 40.76 32.99 -8.20
N SER A 430 39.86 32.89 -9.18
CA SER A 430 40.26 32.46 -10.53
C SER A 430 39.48 33.21 -11.60
N SER A 431 40.25 33.81 -12.52
CA SER A 431 39.78 34.63 -13.62
C SER A 431 39.23 33.76 -14.76
N GLY A 432 38.00 34.04 -15.19
CA GLY A 432 37.36 33.42 -16.35
C GLY A 432 36.79 34.49 -17.28
N PHE A 433 37.28 34.52 -18.51
CA PHE A 433 36.91 35.47 -19.58
C PHE A 433 35.40 35.70 -19.73
N ILE A 434 34.99 36.97 -19.81
CA ILE A 434 33.69 37.38 -20.34
C ILE A 434 33.88 37.72 -21.82
N ASP A 435 33.41 36.86 -22.72
CA ASP A 435 33.19 37.25 -24.11
C ASP A 435 31.91 38.10 -24.19
N ARG A 436 31.96 39.20 -24.93
CA ARG A 436 31.01 40.31 -24.85
C ARG A 436 30.51 40.68 -26.24
N SER A 437 29.85 39.74 -26.92
CA SER A 437 29.62 39.84 -28.36
C SER A 437 28.31 39.22 -28.89
N THR A 438 27.17 39.34 -28.20
CA THR A 438 25.86 39.33 -28.90
C THR A 438 24.72 39.98 -28.09
N ILE A 439 24.25 41.15 -28.54
CA ILE A 439 22.93 41.68 -28.16
C ILE A 439 21.92 41.06 -29.10
N ASN A 440 21.39 39.89 -28.73
CA ASN A 440 20.28 39.25 -29.44
C ASN A 440 18.98 39.46 -28.65
N SER A 441 18.04 40.17 -29.25
CA SER A 441 16.67 40.36 -28.73
C SER A 441 15.91 39.04 -28.77
N ALA A 442 16.01 38.25 -27.70
CA ALA A 442 15.38 36.94 -27.59
C ALA A 442 13.91 37.05 -27.11
N GLU A 443 12.97 37.10 -28.06
CA GLU A 443 11.56 36.75 -27.85
C GLU A 443 11.14 35.65 -28.82
N SER A 444 11.74 34.47 -28.67
CA SER A 444 11.40 33.26 -29.43
C SER A 444 10.29 32.46 -28.73
N PHE A 445 9.04 32.88 -28.90
CA PHE A 445 7.89 32.07 -28.47
C PHE A 445 7.64 30.92 -29.45
N GLN A 446 8.11 29.72 -29.12
CA GLN A 446 7.72 28.51 -29.85
C GLN A 446 6.41 27.93 -29.30
N ARG A 447 5.38 27.80 -30.14
CA ARG A 447 4.23 26.92 -29.89
C ARG A 447 4.24 25.78 -30.89
N GLY A 448 4.41 24.55 -30.39
CA GLY A 448 4.26 23.35 -31.22
C GLY A 448 2.79 23.09 -31.55
N SER A 449 2.46 23.04 -32.84
CA SER A 449 1.18 22.59 -33.37
C SER A 449 1.05 21.07 -33.28
N LYS A 450 0.81 20.56 -32.07
CA LYS A 450 0.35 19.18 -31.85
C LYS A 450 -1.12 19.15 -31.44
N PHE A 451 -1.83 18.16 -31.98
CA PHE A 451 -3.18 17.78 -31.57
C PHE A 451 -3.19 17.57 -30.05
N ASN A 452 -3.89 18.46 -29.32
CA ASN A 452 -3.98 18.38 -27.87
C ASN A 452 -5.07 17.39 -27.48
N GLU A 453 -4.69 16.15 -27.22
CA GLU A 453 -5.39 15.30 -26.26
C GLU A 453 -5.63 16.09 -24.96
N PRO A 454 -6.71 15.79 -24.19
CA PRO A 454 -6.96 16.49 -22.92
C PRO A 454 -5.70 16.45 -22.06
N ARG A 455 -5.24 17.63 -21.61
CA ARG A 455 -3.94 17.78 -20.95
C ARG A 455 -3.90 17.02 -19.62
N THR A 456 -3.49 15.76 -19.68
CA THR A 456 -3.21 14.93 -18.51
C THR A 456 -1.94 15.47 -17.86
N ILE A 457 -2.11 16.27 -16.81
CA ILE A 457 -0.98 16.76 -16.01
C ILE A 457 -0.50 15.61 -15.14
N THR A 458 0.56 14.92 -15.59
CA THR A 458 1.27 13.92 -14.79
C THR A 458 2.08 14.62 -13.69
N LEU A 459 1.58 14.55 -12.45
CA LEU A 459 2.25 15.12 -11.27
C LEU A 459 3.23 14.10 -10.68
N ASP A 460 4.46 14.02 -11.20
CA ASP A 460 5.56 13.29 -10.55
C ASP A 460 6.20 14.15 -9.45
N ASN A 461 5.40 14.44 -8.41
CA ASN A 461 5.77 15.35 -7.33
C ASN A 461 6.54 14.68 -6.17
N LYS A 462 6.85 13.37 -6.26
CA LYS A 462 7.33 12.51 -5.15
C LYS A 462 8.48 13.12 -4.32
N TYR A 463 9.39 13.85 -4.99
CA TYR A 463 10.55 14.52 -4.39
C TYR A 463 10.59 16.04 -4.65
N ASP A 464 9.50 16.61 -5.17
CA ASP A 464 9.36 18.04 -5.48
C ASP A 464 8.75 18.84 -4.32
N GLY A 465 8.12 18.13 -3.37
CA GLY A 465 7.50 18.65 -2.16
C GLY A 465 8.43 18.82 -0.95
N SER A 466 7.81 19.08 0.21
CA SER A 466 8.42 19.01 1.53
C SER A 466 9.02 17.63 1.83
N VAL A 467 9.97 17.54 2.75
CA VAL A 467 10.41 16.23 3.27
C VAL A 467 9.27 15.60 4.06
N ARG A 468 8.76 14.47 3.55
CA ARG A 468 7.68 13.67 4.16
C ARG A 468 8.25 12.36 4.69
N ILE A 469 7.76 11.92 5.84
CA ILE A 469 8.13 10.65 6.47
C ILE A 469 6.87 9.84 6.72
N GLU A 470 6.91 8.57 6.30
CA GLU A 470 5.89 7.57 6.56
C GLU A 470 6.26 6.81 7.83
N VAL A 471 5.50 6.99 8.90
CA VAL A 471 5.69 6.25 10.14
C VAL A 471 4.82 5.00 10.10
N TRP A 472 5.42 3.82 9.98
CA TRP A 472 4.68 2.56 9.90
C TRP A 472 3.93 2.20 11.20
N PRO A 473 2.84 1.42 11.13
CA PRO A 473 2.11 0.96 12.32
C PRO A 473 3.02 0.36 13.39
N GLY A 474 2.90 0.84 14.63
CA GLY A 474 3.69 0.36 15.77
C GLY A 474 5.14 0.88 15.83
N TYR A 475 5.53 1.77 14.93
CA TYR A 475 6.73 2.59 15.05
C TYR A 475 6.39 4.01 15.51
N ALA A 476 7.37 4.69 16.07
CA ALA A 476 7.34 6.12 16.33
C ALA A 476 8.67 6.78 15.94
N ILE A 477 8.62 8.09 15.69
CA ILE A 477 9.79 8.96 15.47
C ILE A 477 9.71 10.16 16.40
N LEU A 478 10.85 10.66 16.87
CA LEU A 478 10.94 11.93 17.59
C LEU A 478 11.41 13.03 16.63
N VAL A 479 10.55 14.02 16.41
CA VAL A 479 10.85 15.22 15.64
C VAL A 479 11.27 16.33 16.59
N VAL A 480 12.37 17.02 16.26
CA VAL A 480 12.94 18.10 17.06
C VAL A 480 13.16 19.32 16.16
N SER A 481 12.52 20.44 16.49
CA SER A 481 12.78 21.74 15.87
C SER A 481 14.06 22.36 16.44
N LYS A 482 14.79 23.13 15.62
CA LYS A 482 15.93 23.93 16.08
C LYS A 482 15.55 25.00 17.11
N THR A 483 14.26 25.33 17.24
CA THR A 483 13.72 26.19 18.30
C THR A 483 13.61 25.49 19.66
N GLY A 484 13.87 24.19 19.74
CA GLY A 484 13.81 23.38 20.96
C GLY A 484 12.48 22.66 21.20
N LYS A 485 11.46 22.90 20.36
CA LYS A 485 10.21 22.13 20.41
C LYS A 485 10.49 20.67 20.01
N ARG A 486 9.82 19.75 20.71
CA ARG A 486 9.83 18.31 20.44
C ARG A 486 8.40 17.86 20.17
N ARG A 487 8.25 16.81 19.35
CA ARG A 487 7.00 16.08 19.16
C ARG A 487 7.29 14.65 18.72
N VAL A 488 6.59 13.68 19.30
CA VAL A 488 6.62 12.29 18.84
C VAL A 488 5.48 12.06 17.87
N VAL A 489 5.78 11.42 16.74
CA VAL A 489 4.78 10.98 15.76
C VAL A 489 4.69 9.46 15.80
N ILE A 490 3.50 8.92 15.99
CA ILE A 490 3.23 7.48 16.17
C ILE A 490 2.48 6.97 14.93
N GLY A 491 2.98 5.89 14.32
CA GLY A 491 2.39 5.34 13.10
C GLY A 491 1.10 4.54 13.33
N PRO A 492 0.18 4.47 12.35
CA PRO A 492 0.34 4.93 10.96
C PRO A 492 -0.01 6.40 10.73
N GLU A 493 1.00 7.24 10.47
CA GLU A 493 0.84 8.65 10.13
C GLU A 493 1.89 9.10 9.10
N MET A 494 1.47 9.96 8.18
CA MET A 494 2.36 10.70 7.27
C MET A 494 2.64 12.08 7.85
N THR A 495 3.86 12.34 8.32
CA THR A 495 4.24 13.66 8.82
C THR A 495 5.11 14.39 7.79
N HIS A 496 4.83 15.68 7.61
CA HIS A 496 5.69 16.61 6.90
C HIS A 496 6.61 17.29 7.92
N LEU A 497 7.90 17.41 7.59
CA LEU A 497 8.85 18.17 8.41
C LEU A 497 8.82 19.65 8.03
N GLU A 498 8.78 20.53 9.03
CA GLU A 498 9.09 21.95 8.85
C GLU A 498 10.57 22.13 8.42
N TYR A 499 10.98 23.33 8.01
CA TYR A 499 12.32 23.52 7.43
C TYR A 499 13.46 23.40 8.47
N ASP A 500 13.16 23.71 9.73
CA ASP A 500 14.08 23.66 10.86
C ASP A 500 13.96 22.36 11.69
N GLU A 501 12.92 21.54 11.47
CA GLU A 501 12.76 20.23 12.11
C GLU A 501 13.76 19.19 11.60
N THR A 502 14.31 18.38 12.51
CA THR A 502 15.09 17.18 12.21
C THR A 502 14.62 16.02 13.08
N LEU A 503 14.86 14.79 12.63
CA LEU A 503 14.62 13.61 13.48
C LEU A 503 15.77 13.40 14.46
N LEU A 504 15.48 13.04 15.72
CA LEU A 504 16.51 12.64 16.67
C LEU A 504 16.97 11.20 16.38
N PRO A 505 18.24 10.97 15.98
CA PRO A 505 18.78 9.62 15.90
C PRO A 505 19.11 9.09 17.28
N PHE A 506 18.92 7.78 17.46
CA PHE A 506 19.37 7.04 18.63
C PHE A 506 20.14 5.77 18.22
N THR A 507 20.86 5.15 19.16
CA THR A 507 21.76 4.00 18.89
C THR A 507 21.31 2.70 19.54
N LEU A 508 21.49 1.56 18.85
CA LEU A 508 21.05 0.24 19.31
C LEU A 508 22.17 -0.80 19.25
N SER A 509 22.42 -1.48 20.37
CA SER A 509 23.41 -2.57 20.44
C SER A 509 23.00 -3.79 19.61
N THR A 510 23.96 -4.39 18.91
CA THR A 510 23.73 -5.57 18.06
C THR A 510 24.48 -6.81 18.59
N GLY A 511 24.48 -7.90 17.82
CA GLY A 511 25.05 -9.18 18.25
C GLY A 511 24.12 -10.04 19.12
N ARG A 512 24.66 -11.21 19.50
CA ARG A 512 24.21 -12.17 20.52
C ARG A 512 25.50 -12.82 21.07
N PRO A 513 26.00 -12.48 22.28
CA PRO A 513 25.43 -11.53 23.24
C PRO A 513 25.36 -10.11 22.66
N LYS A 514 24.46 -9.28 23.21
CA LYS A 514 24.39 -7.86 22.87
C LYS A 514 25.62 -7.13 23.38
N THR A 515 26.35 -6.50 22.46
CA THR A 515 27.56 -5.70 22.70
C THR A 515 27.51 -4.38 21.92
N ASP A 516 28.40 -3.46 22.29
CA ASP A 516 28.48 -2.13 21.70
C ASP A 516 29.49 -2.04 20.54
N ASP A 517 30.15 -3.15 20.19
CA ASP A 517 31.17 -3.21 19.12
C ASP A 517 30.61 -2.81 17.75
N LYS A 518 29.30 -3.05 17.55
CA LYS A 518 28.57 -2.66 16.35
C LYS A 518 27.20 -2.13 16.75
N LEU A 519 27.05 -0.81 16.67
CA LEU A 519 25.79 -0.11 16.91
C LEU A 519 25.03 0.11 15.60
N ILE A 520 23.71 -0.05 15.63
CA ILE A 520 22.80 0.45 14.59
C ILE A 520 22.32 1.83 15.00
N ARG A 521 22.45 2.82 14.12
CA ARG A 521 21.87 4.15 14.30
C ARG A 521 20.55 4.22 13.53
N THR A 522 19.48 4.64 14.19
CA THR A 522 18.14 4.73 13.58
C THR A 522 17.36 5.91 14.17
N VAL A 523 16.27 6.30 13.51
CA VAL A 523 15.27 7.27 13.99
C VAL A 523 13.91 6.62 14.28
N TYR A 524 13.71 5.38 13.83
CA TYR A 524 12.46 4.64 13.96
C TYR A 524 12.49 3.75 15.21
N LEU A 525 11.76 4.15 16.25
CA LEU A 525 11.57 3.36 17.46
C LEU A 525 10.41 2.37 17.26
N LYS A 526 10.64 1.08 17.50
CA LYS A 526 9.57 0.07 17.48
C LYS A 526 8.86 0.05 18.84
N VAL A 527 7.75 0.77 18.92
CA VAL A 527 6.92 0.97 20.13
C VAL A 527 6.15 -0.29 20.49
N ARG A 528 5.62 -1.02 19.50
CA ARG A 528 4.76 -2.20 19.71
C ARG A 528 5.35 -3.48 19.11
N ASN A 529 5.08 -4.61 19.77
CA ASN A 529 5.50 -5.95 19.36
C ASN A 529 7.01 -6.02 19.10
N ASN A 530 7.81 -5.36 19.95
CA ASN A 530 9.25 -5.37 19.85
C ASN A 530 9.82 -6.66 20.46
N THR A 531 10.86 -7.21 19.84
CA THR A 531 11.43 -8.51 20.18
C THR A 531 12.93 -8.39 20.27
N VAL A 532 13.47 -8.45 21.49
CA VAL A 532 14.90 -8.27 21.75
C VAL A 532 15.48 -9.58 22.24
N SER A 533 16.30 -10.22 21.40
CA SER A 533 17.02 -11.44 21.77
C SER A 533 18.40 -11.13 22.35
N ASP A 534 18.82 -11.82 23.41
CA ASP A 534 20.17 -11.77 23.99
C ASP A 534 20.69 -13.17 24.36
N LEU A 535 22.01 -13.27 24.54
CA LEU A 535 22.69 -14.44 25.12
C LEU A 535 23.22 -14.06 26.51
N VAL A 536 22.67 -14.69 27.55
CA VAL A 536 23.11 -14.49 28.93
C VAL A 536 24.12 -15.56 29.30
N LEU A 537 25.38 -15.13 29.46
CA LEU A 537 26.43 -15.93 30.08
C LEU A 537 26.37 -15.72 31.60
N ALA A 538 26.12 -16.80 32.34
CA ALA A 538 25.98 -16.83 33.79
C ALA A 538 26.70 -18.03 34.40
N GLU A 539 26.84 -18.03 35.72
CA GLU A 539 27.52 -19.05 36.51
C GLU A 539 26.57 -19.49 37.64
N THR A 540 26.37 -20.80 37.83
CA THR A 540 25.56 -21.34 38.93
C THR A 540 26.34 -21.34 40.24
N LYS A 541 25.65 -21.67 41.34
CA LYS A 541 26.26 -21.86 42.67
C LYS A 541 27.40 -22.90 42.66
N ASP A 542 27.32 -23.89 41.76
CA ASP A 542 28.26 -25.01 41.65
C ASP A 542 29.43 -24.70 40.69
N LEU A 543 29.70 -23.41 40.42
CA LEU A 543 30.76 -22.91 39.52
C LEU A 543 30.65 -23.45 38.07
N CYS A 544 29.44 -23.84 37.66
CA CYS A 544 29.18 -24.29 36.29
C CYS A 544 28.71 -23.10 35.44
N GLU A 545 29.43 -22.83 34.35
CA GLU A 545 28.99 -21.86 33.35
C GLU A 545 27.74 -22.35 32.62
N VAL A 546 26.79 -21.44 32.39
CA VAL A 546 25.55 -21.69 31.64
C VAL A 546 25.30 -20.55 30.66
N LYS A 547 24.88 -20.93 29.46
CA LYS A 547 24.54 -20.06 28.34
C LYS A 547 23.02 -20.13 28.13
N VAL A 548 22.32 -19.05 28.42
CA VAL A 548 20.85 -18.96 28.30
C VAL A 548 20.53 -18.03 27.14
N GLU A 549 19.91 -18.57 26.08
CA GLU A 549 19.38 -17.77 24.97
C GLU A 549 17.94 -17.34 25.29
N VAL A 550 17.69 -16.03 25.27
CA VAL A 550 16.43 -15.43 25.71
C VAL A 550 15.94 -14.41 24.69
N SER A 551 14.62 -14.33 24.55
CA SER A 551 13.91 -13.39 23.69
C SER A 551 12.87 -12.64 24.52
N TYR A 552 13.11 -11.36 24.74
CA TYR A 552 12.23 -10.47 25.49
C TYR A 552 11.20 -9.86 24.54
N ARG A 553 9.93 -9.91 24.92
CA ARG A 553 8.85 -9.20 24.21
C ARG A 553 8.53 -7.91 24.95
N VAL A 554 8.59 -6.81 24.21
CA VAL A 554 8.68 -5.45 24.76
C VAL A 554 7.69 -4.54 24.06
N ASN A 555 6.95 -3.75 24.84
CA ASN A 555 6.15 -2.63 24.36
C ASN A 555 6.54 -1.37 25.12
N PHE A 556 6.49 -0.22 24.48
CA PHE A 556 6.59 1.08 25.14
C PHE A 556 5.18 1.54 25.54
N MET A 557 5.02 1.92 26.81
CA MET A 557 3.75 2.22 27.46
C MET A 557 3.90 3.50 28.29
N GLY A 558 2.92 4.40 28.21
CA GLY A 558 2.91 5.66 28.94
C GLY A 558 2.05 6.70 28.24
N ASP A 559 1.53 7.66 29.01
CA ASP A 559 0.68 8.74 28.50
C ASP A 559 1.50 9.86 27.81
N ASP A 560 2.81 9.94 28.11
CA ASP A 560 3.78 10.83 27.46
C ASP A 560 4.73 10.02 26.56
N PRO A 561 4.61 10.12 25.23
CA PRO A 561 5.49 9.43 24.30
C PRO A 561 6.92 9.97 24.23
N GLU A 562 7.22 11.20 24.71
CA GLU A 562 8.59 11.75 24.65
C GLU A 562 9.56 10.93 25.51
N VAL A 563 9.07 10.41 26.64
CA VAL A 563 9.82 9.56 27.58
C VAL A 563 10.43 8.33 26.89
N TRP A 564 9.79 7.79 25.83
CA TRP A 564 10.30 6.62 25.10
C TRP A 564 11.66 6.85 24.43
N PHE A 565 12.05 8.11 24.23
CA PHE A 565 13.30 8.51 23.58
C PHE A 565 14.36 9.09 24.56
N GLU A 566 14.10 9.10 25.87
CA GLU A 566 15.09 9.59 26.86
C GLU A 566 16.35 8.70 26.94
N VAL A 567 16.19 7.39 26.74
CA VAL A 567 17.30 6.42 26.75
C VAL A 567 17.75 6.12 25.32
N ASP A 568 18.89 6.70 24.92
CA ASP A 568 19.50 6.52 23.58
C ASP A 568 19.58 5.03 23.15
N ASN A 569 20.09 4.17 24.03
CA ASN A 569 20.25 2.75 23.74
C ASN A 569 19.43 1.87 24.69
N TYR A 570 18.11 1.85 24.47
CA TYR A 570 17.18 1.04 25.26
C TYR A 570 17.50 -0.47 25.20
N VAL A 571 18.09 -0.97 24.10
CA VAL A 571 18.48 -2.39 23.95
C VAL A 571 19.60 -2.75 24.91
N LYS A 572 20.63 -1.90 25.03
CA LYS A 572 21.69 -2.07 26.03
C LYS A 572 21.11 -1.99 27.43
N PHE A 573 20.32 -0.96 27.73
CA PHE A 573 19.72 -0.75 29.05
C PHE A 573 18.87 -1.95 29.50
N LEU A 574 18.00 -2.45 28.61
CA LEU A 574 17.22 -3.68 28.81
C LEU A 574 18.10 -4.89 29.09
N THR A 575 19.09 -5.13 28.22
CA THR A 575 19.89 -6.35 28.31
C THR A 575 20.86 -6.35 29.48
N ASP A 576 21.55 -5.25 29.78
CA ASP A 576 22.45 -5.18 30.94
C ASP A 576 21.70 -5.30 32.26
N HIS A 577 20.51 -4.68 32.39
CA HIS A 577 19.68 -4.82 33.60
C HIS A 577 19.21 -6.26 33.78
N ILE A 578 18.62 -6.89 32.75
CA ILE A 578 18.13 -8.27 32.86
C ILE A 578 19.28 -9.28 33.01
N ARG A 579 20.39 -9.10 32.29
CA ARG A 579 21.58 -9.94 32.39
C ARG A 579 22.19 -9.88 33.80
N SER A 580 22.17 -8.71 34.46
CA SER A 580 22.55 -8.57 35.87
C SER A 580 21.62 -9.36 36.81
N LEU A 581 20.30 -9.20 36.65
CA LEU A 581 19.30 -9.93 37.44
C LEU A 581 19.39 -11.46 37.26
N LEU A 582 19.51 -11.93 36.02
CA LEU A 582 19.62 -13.35 35.71
C LEU A 582 20.94 -13.94 36.24
N ARG A 583 22.07 -13.25 36.08
CA ARG A 583 23.35 -13.68 36.69
C ARG A 583 23.24 -13.79 38.21
N HIS A 584 22.61 -12.83 38.87
CA HIS A 584 22.41 -12.88 40.32
C HIS A 584 21.53 -14.07 40.73
N ALA A 585 20.39 -14.27 40.06
CA ALA A 585 19.46 -15.34 40.39
C ALA A 585 20.01 -16.75 40.12
N ILE A 586 20.71 -16.94 38.98
CA ILE A 586 21.35 -18.20 38.60
C ILE A 586 22.46 -18.57 39.60
N LYS A 587 23.23 -17.58 40.08
CA LYS A 587 24.32 -17.80 41.04
C LYS A 587 23.86 -18.24 42.44
N GLN A 588 22.57 -18.08 42.77
CA GLN A 588 21.99 -18.61 44.02
C GLN A 588 21.51 -20.07 43.91
N ARG A 589 21.47 -20.63 42.70
CA ARG A 589 20.85 -21.94 42.39
C ARG A 589 21.91 -22.98 42.04
N SER A 590 21.66 -24.24 42.41
CA SER A 590 22.48 -25.35 41.91
C SER A 590 22.17 -25.63 40.44
N ILE A 591 23.09 -26.30 39.75
CA ILE A 591 22.93 -26.66 38.34
C ILE A 591 21.74 -27.61 38.12
N GLU A 592 21.45 -28.49 39.08
CA GLU A 592 20.32 -29.42 39.00
C GLU A 592 18.96 -28.71 39.13
N ASP A 593 18.78 -27.86 40.15
CA ASP A 593 17.57 -27.04 40.32
C ASP A 593 17.38 -26.11 39.12
N PHE A 594 18.48 -25.48 38.65
CA PHE A 594 18.42 -24.62 37.48
C PHE A 594 18.04 -25.38 36.20
N TYR A 595 18.58 -26.59 35.95
CA TYR A 595 18.27 -27.34 34.73
C TYR A 595 16.83 -27.85 34.71
N GLN A 596 16.29 -28.30 35.85
CA GLN A 596 14.88 -28.73 35.95
C GLN A 596 13.90 -27.54 35.86
N ASN A 597 14.23 -26.41 36.48
CA ASN A 597 13.33 -25.26 36.64
C ASN A 597 13.75 -24.02 35.81
N ALA A 598 14.58 -24.17 34.77
CA ALA A 598 15.15 -23.05 34.01
C ALA A 598 14.07 -22.05 33.53
N THR A 599 12.98 -22.57 32.97
CA THR A 599 11.87 -21.77 32.42
C THR A 599 11.14 -20.96 33.47
N SER A 600 10.88 -21.52 34.67
CA SER A 600 10.21 -20.79 35.76
C SER A 600 11.17 -19.79 36.39
N ILE A 601 12.42 -20.17 36.70
CA ILE A 601 13.44 -19.29 37.27
C ILE A 601 13.67 -18.06 36.37
N VAL A 602 13.85 -18.25 35.06
CA VAL A 602 14.06 -17.13 34.12
C VAL A 602 12.80 -16.26 33.99
N ARG A 603 11.60 -16.85 33.94
CA ARG A 603 10.37 -16.05 33.84
C ARG A 603 10.04 -15.29 35.11
N ASP A 604 10.16 -15.90 36.28
CA ASP A 604 9.81 -15.29 37.56
C ASP A 604 10.80 -14.20 37.99
N THR A 605 12.07 -14.31 37.58
CA THR A 605 13.09 -13.26 37.81
C THR A 605 12.88 -12.05 36.90
N VAL A 606 12.56 -12.25 35.62
CA VAL A 606 12.35 -11.14 34.68
C VAL A 606 10.97 -10.50 34.83
N LEU A 607 9.89 -11.28 34.81
CA LEU A 607 8.50 -10.81 34.80
C LEU A 607 7.85 -10.69 36.20
N GLY A 608 8.55 -11.15 37.24
CA GLY A 608 8.01 -11.26 38.60
C GLY A 608 7.27 -12.58 38.85
N ILE A 609 7.11 -12.90 40.14
CA ILE A 609 6.43 -14.12 40.63
C ILE A 609 4.96 -14.08 40.22
N ALA A 610 4.45 -15.17 39.64
CA ALA A 610 3.02 -15.33 39.39
C ALA A 610 2.24 -15.38 40.71
N ARG A 611 1.28 -14.46 40.91
CA ARG A 611 0.35 -14.51 42.04
C ARG A 611 -0.82 -15.44 41.69
N GLU A 612 -1.26 -16.24 42.64
CA GLU A 612 -2.50 -17.02 42.49
C GLU A 612 -3.68 -16.05 42.32
N GLY A 613 -4.49 -16.27 41.27
CA GLY A 613 -5.69 -15.47 40.98
C GLY A 613 -5.54 -14.33 39.97
N SER A 614 -4.34 -14.05 39.44
CA SER A 614 -4.15 -13.09 38.33
C SER A 614 -4.01 -13.79 36.97
N GLU A 615 -4.64 -13.26 35.92
CA GLU A 615 -4.66 -13.81 34.54
C GLU A 615 -3.28 -13.87 33.84
N GLY A 616 -2.21 -13.38 34.47
CA GLY A 616 -0.85 -13.45 33.94
C GLY A 616 0.19 -12.95 34.94
N ARG A 617 1.47 -13.02 34.56
CA ARG A 617 2.54 -12.30 35.27
C ARG A 617 2.41 -10.80 34.95
N LEU A 618 2.66 -9.94 35.93
CA LEU A 618 2.50 -8.48 35.81
C LEU A 618 3.52 -7.82 34.86
N GLY A 619 4.57 -8.53 34.46
CA GLY A 619 5.65 -8.00 33.64
C GLY A 619 6.57 -7.06 34.42
N ARG A 620 7.58 -6.52 33.74
CA ARG A 620 8.54 -5.56 34.31
C ARG A 620 8.48 -4.25 33.55
N ASN A 621 8.18 -3.17 34.27
CA ASN A 621 8.21 -1.81 33.74
C ASN A 621 9.54 -1.13 34.09
N PHE A 622 10.06 -0.33 33.16
CA PHE A 622 11.22 0.54 33.32
C PHE A 622 10.71 1.99 33.29
N GLN A 623 10.91 2.73 34.38
CA GLN A 623 10.32 4.06 34.55
C GLN A 623 11.03 5.12 33.71
N GLU A 624 12.30 4.88 33.37
CA GLU A 624 13.21 5.78 32.69
C GLU A 624 12.95 5.92 31.18
N ASN A 625 12.14 5.04 30.59
CA ASN A 625 11.76 5.11 29.18
C ASN A 625 10.37 4.53 28.86
N GLY A 626 9.55 4.24 29.88
CA GLY A 626 8.22 3.61 29.70
C GLY A 626 8.26 2.21 29.08
N MET A 627 9.40 1.54 29.08
CA MET A 627 9.57 0.23 28.46
C MET A 627 8.97 -0.87 29.36
N HIS A 628 8.03 -1.64 28.81
CA HIS A 628 7.36 -2.73 29.52
C HIS A 628 7.67 -4.09 28.87
N VAL A 629 8.36 -4.95 29.62
CA VAL A 629 8.63 -6.34 29.27
C VAL A 629 7.46 -7.20 29.78
N TYR A 630 6.62 -7.65 28.86
CA TYR A 630 5.39 -8.38 29.18
C TYR A 630 5.53 -9.90 29.08
N ASP A 631 6.49 -10.40 28.28
CA ASP A 631 6.72 -11.83 28.09
C ASP A 631 8.22 -12.12 27.82
N VAL A 632 8.65 -13.32 28.20
CA VAL A 632 10.01 -13.84 28.01
C VAL A 632 9.95 -15.28 27.52
N GLU A 633 10.59 -15.48 26.37
CA GLU A 633 10.72 -16.75 25.69
C GLU A 633 12.18 -17.22 25.82
N ILE A 634 12.37 -18.41 26.41
CA ILE A 634 13.69 -19.04 26.52
C ILE A 634 13.85 -19.90 25.27
N LEU A 635 14.87 -19.59 24.47
CA LEU A 635 15.13 -20.26 23.19
C LEU A 635 15.98 -21.52 23.38
N ASP A 636 17.01 -21.44 24.22
CA ASP A 636 17.99 -22.52 24.44
C ASP A 636 18.68 -22.34 25.80
N VAL A 637 19.11 -23.45 26.42
CA VAL A 637 19.84 -23.48 27.69
C VAL A 637 20.97 -24.50 27.58
N LYS A 638 22.20 -24.02 27.39
CA LYS A 638 23.40 -24.87 27.26
C LYS A 638 24.28 -24.75 28.49
N ILE A 639 24.64 -25.88 29.07
CA ILE A 639 25.69 -25.96 30.07
C ILE A 639 27.03 -25.81 29.34
N GLY A 640 27.94 -24.97 29.85
CA GLY A 640 29.22 -24.68 29.20
C GLY A 640 30.21 -25.85 29.22
N ASN A 641 29.99 -26.84 30.10
CA ASN A 641 30.81 -28.03 30.23
C ASN A 641 30.04 -29.29 29.80
N ASP A 642 30.44 -29.86 28.66
CA ASP A 642 29.82 -31.06 28.07
C ASP A 642 29.92 -32.30 28.98
N GLN A 643 30.94 -32.41 29.84
CA GLN A 643 31.05 -33.54 30.77
C GLN A 643 29.93 -33.51 31.82
N ILE A 644 29.60 -32.33 32.33
CA ILE A 644 28.54 -32.13 33.33
C ILE A 644 27.17 -32.30 32.68
N ALA A 645 26.98 -31.81 31.45
CA ALA A 645 25.77 -32.05 30.67
C ALA A 645 25.52 -33.56 30.47
N ASN A 646 26.54 -34.32 30.05
CA ASN A 646 26.42 -35.77 29.86
C ASN A 646 26.15 -36.52 31.19
N LEU A 647 26.74 -36.08 32.30
CA LEU A 647 26.45 -36.66 33.62
C LEU A 647 25.00 -36.41 34.08
N LEU A 648 24.46 -35.21 33.85
CA LEU A 648 23.07 -34.89 34.19
C LEU A 648 22.07 -35.66 33.31
N VAL A 649 22.33 -35.77 32.00
CA VAL A 649 21.51 -36.58 31.09
C VAL A 649 21.52 -38.06 31.51
N LYS A 650 22.70 -38.58 31.87
CA LYS A 650 22.82 -39.97 32.36
C LYS A 650 22.07 -40.16 33.68
N ALA A 651 22.20 -39.25 34.63
CA ALA A 651 21.46 -39.31 35.89
C ALA A 651 19.94 -39.27 35.68
N GLN A 652 19.43 -38.46 34.73
CA GLN A 652 18.01 -38.47 34.36
C GLN A 652 17.58 -39.81 33.73
N GLN A 653 18.41 -40.41 32.87
CA GLN A 653 18.15 -41.72 32.30
C GLN A 653 18.11 -42.82 33.38
N ASP A 654 19.05 -42.80 34.32
CA ASP A 654 19.11 -43.73 35.45
C ASP A 654 17.88 -43.57 36.38
N VAL A 655 17.40 -42.33 36.61
CA VAL A 655 16.16 -42.04 37.36
C VAL A 655 14.91 -42.54 36.64
N VAL A 656 14.82 -42.37 35.31
CA VAL A 656 13.71 -42.92 34.51
C VAL A 656 13.73 -44.44 34.49
N GLU A 657 14.91 -45.06 34.33
CA GLU A 657 15.06 -46.51 34.33
C GLU A 657 14.69 -47.12 35.70
N THR A 658 15.15 -46.52 36.79
CA THR A 658 14.78 -46.94 38.15
C THR A 658 13.30 -46.70 38.45
N GLY A 659 12.72 -45.58 38.01
CA GLY A 659 11.28 -45.32 38.11
C GLY A 659 10.43 -46.36 37.36
N LEU A 660 10.83 -46.73 36.14
CA LEU A 660 10.17 -47.80 35.37
C LEU A 660 10.32 -49.18 36.02
N LYS A 661 11.49 -49.50 36.57
CA LYS A 661 11.71 -50.74 37.34
C LYS A 661 10.85 -50.80 38.59
N THR A 662 10.76 -49.72 39.36
CA THR A 662 9.91 -49.62 40.55
C THR A 662 8.43 -49.77 40.18
N ALA A 663 7.95 -49.03 39.16
CA ALA A 663 6.57 -49.16 38.69
C ALA A 663 6.24 -50.57 38.16
N ALA A 664 7.22 -51.28 37.57
CA ALA A 664 7.06 -52.68 37.18
C ALA A 664 6.97 -53.60 38.42
N LEU A 665 7.83 -53.41 39.42
CA LEU A 665 7.81 -54.17 40.68
C LEU A 665 6.54 -53.92 41.49
N GLU A 666 6.04 -52.68 41.54
CA GLU A 666 4.75 -52.32 42.16
C GLU A 666 3.57 -52.99 41.45
N ARG A 667 3.58 -53.03 40.11
CA ARG A 667 2.57 -53.78 39.33
C ARG A 667 2.62 -55.27 39.63
N ILE A 668 3.80 -55.87 39.68
CA ILE A 668 3.99 -57.28 40.03
C ILE A 668 3.50 -57.56 41.46
N CYS A 669 3.89 -56.73 42.44
CA CYS A 669 3.48 -56.86 43.84
C CYS A 669 1.97 -56.67 44.02
N SER A 670 1.36 -55.67 43.37
CA SER A 670 -0.09 -55.47 43.41
C SER A 670 -0.87 -56.58 42.70
N PHE A 671 -0.28 -57.23 41.68
CA PHE A 671 -0.85 -58.42 41.04
C PHE A 671 -0.79 -59.63 41.98
N THR A 672 0.37 -59.94 42.57
CA THR A 672 0.51 -61.09 43.48
C THR A 672 -0.31 -60.92 44.76
N LEU A 673 -0.42 -59.71 45.31
CA LEU A 673 -1.32 -59.43 46.44
C LEU A 673 -2.80 -59.67 46.09
N LYS A 674 -3.24 -59.32 44.87
CA LYS A 674 -4.60 -59.62 44.39
C LYS A 674 -4.79 -61.12 44.15
N GLU A 675 -3.81 -61.80 43.58
CA GLU A 675 -3.85 -63.24 43.32
C GLU A 675 -3.93 -64.05 44.62
N GLU A 676 -3.08 -63.76 45.60
CA GLU A 676 -3.10 -64.39 46.92
C GLU A 676 -4.37 -64.04 47.72
N GLY A 677 -4.88 -62.82 47.57
CA GLY A 677 -6.19 -62.43 48.11
C GLY A 677 -7.34 -63.28 47.55
N LEU A 678 -7.36 -63.52 46.23
CA LEU A 678 -8.33 -64.40 45.58
C LEU A 678 -8.15 -65.88 45.97
N LYS A 679 -6.91 -66.37 46.10
CA LYS A 679 -6.64 -67.72 46.60
C LYS A 679 -7.15 -67.92 48.03
N ARG A 680 -6.92 -66.96 48.94
CA ARG A 680 -7.45 -67.00 50.31
C ARG A 680 -8.97 -66.97 50.33
N SER A 681 -9.60 -66.10 49.55
CA SER A 681 -11.07 -66.02 49.47
C SER A 681 -11.68 -67.30 48.92
N THR A 682 -11.10 -67.90 47.87
CA THR A 682 -11.58 -69.18 47.31
C THR A 682 -11.29 -70.37 48.23
N ALA A 683 -10.19 -70.38 48.98
CA ALA A 683 -9.90 -71.39 49.99
C ALA A 683 -10.89 -71.30 51.17
N ASN A 684 -11.17 -70.09 51.67
CA ASN A 684 -12.15 -69.86 52.73
C ASN A 684 -13.56 -70.30 52.29
N ALA A 685 -14.01 -69.90 51.09
CA ALA A 685 -15.31 -70.31 50.55
C ALA A 685 -15.42 -71.85 50.40
N LYS A 686 -14.34 -72.53 49.99
CA LYS A 686 -14.29 -73.99 49.95
C LYS A 686 -14.34 -74.60 51.35
N ALA A 687 -13.61 -74.05 52.32
CA ALA A 687 -13.60 -74.54 53.70
C ALA A 687 -14.96 -74.35 54.39
N GLU A 688 -15.63 -73.22 54.15
CA GLU A 688 -16.99 -72.93 54.63
C GLU A 688 -18.00 -73.87 53.99
N THR A 689 -17.90 -74.12 52.68
CA THR A 689 -18.74 -75.12 51.98
C THR A 689 -18.54 -76.52 52.56
N SER A 690 -17.29 -76.94 52.79
CA SER A 690 -16.97 -78.24 53.40
C SER A 690 -17.47 -78.35 54.84
N SER A 691 -17.37 -77.27 55.62
CA SER A 691 -17.85 -77.23 57.00
C SER A 691 -19.38 -77.33 57.07
N ASN A 692 -20.09 -76.60 56.20
CA ASN A 692 -21.54 -76.70 56.05
C ASN A 692 -21.96 -78.12 55.60
N GLN A 693 -21.20 -78.75 54.69
CA GLN A 693 -21.47 -80.11 54.25
C GLN A 693 -21.30 -81.13 55.39
N HIS A 694 -20.21 -81.06 56.16
CA HIS A 694 -20.03 -81.89 57.35
C HIS A 694 -21.10 -81.62 58.43
N GLN A 695 -21.57 -80.39 58.57
CA GLN A 695 -22.65 -80.06 59.51
C GLN A 695 -24.00 -80.66 59.07
N LEU A 696 -24.27 -80.69 57.76
CA LEU A 696 -25.41 -81.41 57.19
C LEU A 696 -25.30 -82.92 57.42
N ASP A 697 -24.12 -83.51 57.19
CA ASP A 697 -23.86 -84.94 57.46
C ASP A 697 -24.10 -85.30 58.93
N VAL A 698 -23.56 -84.51 59.87
CA VAL A 698 -23.79 -84.66 61.32
C VAL A 698 -25.29 -84.54 61.66
N SER A 699 -26.01 -83.61 61.03
CA SER A 699 -27.46 -83.47 61.23
C SER A 699 -28.25 -84.69 60.72
N GLY A 700 -27.81 -85.28 59.60
CA GLY A 700 -28.38 -86.50 59.02
C GLY A 700 -28.16 -87.71 59.93
N VAL A 701 -26.93 -87.92 60.41
CA VAL A 701 -26.59 -88.98 61.36
C VAL A 701 -27.35 -88.80 62.67
N LYS A 702 -27.43 -87.58 63.22
CA LYS A 702 -28.20 -87.29 64.44
C LYS A 702 -29.67 -87.68 64.28
N ARG A 703 -30.29 -87.35 63.15
CA ARG A 703 -31.69 -87.68 62.84
C ARG A 703 -31.92 -89.19 62.69
N GLN A 704 -30.97 -89.92 62.10
CA GLN A 704 -30.98 -91.39 62.07
C GLN A 704 -30.88 -91.98 63.49
N LEU A 705 -30.06 -91.39 64.36
CA LEU A 705 -29.84 -91.84 65.73
C LEU A 705 -31.06 -91.56 66.64
N GLU A 706 -31.75 -90.42 66.43
CA GLU A 706 -33.04 -90.12 67.07
C GLU A 706 -34.12 -91.15 66.67
N ILE A 707 -34.25 -91.47 65.38
CA ILE A 707 -35.15 -92.55 64.90
C ILE A 707 -34.75 -93.91 65.50
N GLY A 708 -33.44 -94.20 65.61
CA GLY A 708 -32.92 -95.41 66.24
C GLY A 708 -33.30 -95.52 67.71
N LEU A 709 -33.13 -94.44 68.49
CA LEU A 709 -33.50 -94.38 69.90
C LEU A 709 -35.01 -94.54 70.12
N GLU A 710 -35.84 -93.95 69.26
CA GLU A 710 -37.29 -94.09 69.35
C GLU A 710 -37.75 -95.53 69.04
N ASN A 711 -37.13 -96.18 68.04
CA ASN A 711 -37.34 -97.60 67.77
C ASN A 711 -36.89 -98.50 68.93
N ILE A 712 -35.75 -98.21 69.58
CA ILE A 712 -35.27 -98.95 70.76
C ILE A 712 -36.24 -98.75 71.94
N LYS A 713 -36.69 -97.52 72.19
CA LYS A 713 -37.65 -97.19 73.25
C LYS A 713 -38.99 -97.93 73.05
N ASN A 714 -39.46 -98.01 71.81
CA ASN A 714 -40.65 -98.79 71.46
C ASN A 714 -40.45 -100.30 71.71
N ARG A 715 -39.29 -100.87 71.34
CA ARG A 715 -38.96 -102.28 71.65
C ARG A 715 -38.88 -102.55 73.15
N VAL A 716 -38.28 -101.66 73.94
CA VAL A 716 -38.22 -101.78 75.41
C VAL A 716 -39.63 -101.73 76.01
N ASN A 717 -40.49 -100.82 75.58
CA ASN A 717 -41.87 -100.74 76.06
C ASN A 717 -42.68 -102.04 75.78
N VAL A 718 -42.55 -102.61 74.57
CA VAL A 718 -43.17 -103.90 74.24
C VAL A 718 -42.68 -104.99 75.19
N GLN A 719 -41.37 -105.06 75.44
CA GLN A 719 -40.77 -106.11 76.26
C GLN A 719 -41.07 -105.95 77.77
N VAL A 720 -41.31 -104.72 78.24
CA VAL A 720 -41.83 -104.45 79.60
C VAL A 720 -43.26 -104.94 79.77
N GLU A 721 -44.13 -104.75 78.76
CA GLU A 721 -45.50 -105.27 78.82
C GLU A 721 -45.56 -106.80 78.65
N GLU A 722 -44.70 -107.40 77.81
CA GLU A 722 -44.54 -108.87 77.73
C GLU A 722 -44.09 -109.48 79.07
N THR A 723 -43.11 -108.88 79.73
CA THR A 723 -42.62 -109.37 81.04
C THR A 723 -43.66 -109.20 82.16
N LYS A 724 -44.45 -108.12 82.16
CA LYS A 724 -45.64 -107.99 83.02
C LYS A 724 -46.66 -109.10 82.79
N ALA A 725 -46.98 -109.39 81.53
CA ALA A 725 -47.94 -110.44 81.18
C ALA A 725 -47.46 -111.83 81.64
N ASN A 726 -46.15 -112.09 81.56
CA ASN A 726 -45.54 -113.33 82.05
C ASN A 726 -45.55 -113.41 83.58
N LEU A 727 -45.27 -112.31 84.30
CA LEU A 727 -45.34 -112.28 85.77
C LEU A 727 -46.75 -112.63 86.27
N ASN A 728 -47.79 -112.06 85.67
CA ASN A 728 -49.18 -112.36 86.03
C ASN A 728 -49.52 -113.85 85.79
N ARG A 729 -49.11 -114.42 84.64
CA ARG A 729 -49.25 -115.87 84.38
C ARG A 729 -48.58 -116.74 85.46
N GLN A 730 -47.44 -116.29 85.97
CA GLN A 730 -46.68 -117.04 86.96
C GLN A 730 -47.38 -117.04 88.34
N VAL A 731 -48.05 -115.94 88.70
CA VAL A 731 -48.91 -115.85 89.90
C VAL A 731 -50.09 -116.82 89.82
N ASP A 732 -50.73 -116.95 88.64
CA ASP A 732 -51.83 -117.90 88.45
C ASP A 732 -51.35 -119.37 88.55
N LEU A 733 -50.19 -119.66 87.96
CA LEU A 733 -49.56 -121.00 88.03
C LEU A 733 -49.16 -121.38 89.47
N ASP A 734 -48.68 -120.43 90.28
CA ASP A 734 -48.35 -120.67 91.70
C ASP A 734 -49.57 -120.94 92.58
N GLN A 735 -50.77 -120.47 92.20
CA GLN A 735 -52.01 -120.85 92.88
C GLN A 735 -52.45 -122.27 92.51
N ILE A 736 -52.30 -122.66 91.23
CA ILE A 736 -52.61 -124.01 90.75
C ILE A 736 -51.65 -125.03 91.39
N SER A 737 -50.34 -124.75 91.41
CA SER A 737 -49.33 -125.68 91.94
C SER A 737 -49.49 -125.95 93.44
N LYS A 738 -49.92 -124.96 94.23
CA LYS A 738 -50.29 -125.15 95.65
C LYS A 738 -51.47 -126.12 95.80
N ALA A 739 -52.52 -125.96 95.01
CA ALA A 739 -53.69 -126.84 95.05
C ALA A 739 -53.37 -128.27 94.60
N GLU A 740 -52.42 -128.46 93.67
CA GLU A 740 -51.94 -129.78 93.27
C GLU A 740 -51.06 -130.43 94.34
N LEU A 741 -50.19 -129.67 95.01
CA LEU A 741 -49.35 -130.17 96.11
C LEU A 741 -50.19 -130.67 97.30
N GLU A 742 -51.27 -129.99 97.66
CA GLU A 742 -52.18 -130.46 98.72
C GLU A 742 -52.87 -131.80 98.34
N ARG A 743 -53.29 -131.96 97.08
CA ARG A 743 -53.84 -133.23 96.57
C ARG A 743 -52.80 -134.34 96.53
N ALA A 744 -51.56 -134.03 96.16
CA ALA A 744 -50.46 -134.98 96.14
C ALA A 744 -50.11 -135.47 97.56
N LYS A 745 -50.07 -134.56 98.54
CA LYS A 745 -49.85 -134.88 99.95
C LYS A 745 -50.91 -135.85 100.49
N PHE A 746 -52.18 -135.59 100.19
CA PHE A 746 -53.29 -136.45 100.59
C PHE A 746 -53.24 -137.87 99.98
N LYS A 747 -52.74 -138.02 98.75
CA LYS A 747 -52.47 -139.34 98.16
C LYS A 747 -51.32 -140.06 98.84
N LEU A 748 -50.22 -139.35 99.12
CA LEU A 748 -49.00 -139.95 99.65
C LEU A 748 -49.19 -140.42 101.11
N ASP A 749 -50.00 -139.70 101.90
CA ASP A 749 -50.41 -140.12 103.24
C ASP A 749 -51.28 -141.39 103.23
N GLN A 750 -52.13 -141.58 102.20
CA GLN A 750 -52.88 -142.84 102.01
C GLN A 750 -51.95 -144.01 101.67
N GLU A 751 -51.00 -143.81 100.74
CA GLU A 751 -50.04 -144.84 100.34
C GLU A 751 -49.12 -145.27 101.50
N PHE A 752 -48.75 -144.33 102.39
CA PHE A 752 -47.94 -144.64 103.58
C PHE A 752 -48.67 -145.53 104.61
N ILE A 753 -50.00 -145.36 104.76
CA ILE A 753 -50.83 -146.19 105.65
C ILE A 753 -50.89 -147.64 105.13
N ASP A 754 -51.09 -147.84 103.83
CA ASP A 754 -51.13 -149.17 103.23
C ASP A 754 -49.75 -149.84 103.16
N PHE A 755 -48.66 -149.07 103.06
CA PHE A 755 -47.29 -149.59 103.11
C PHE A 755 -46.94 -150.18 104.49
N ASN A 756 -47.28 -149.48 105.58
CA ASN A 756 -47.04 -150.00 106.95
C ASN A 756 -47.78 -151.31 107.23
N ARG A 757 -49.02 -151.48 106.72
CA ARG A 757 -49.76 -152.75 106.82
C ARG A 757 -49.05 -153.93 106.13
N ARG A 758 -48.31 -153.69 105.05
CA ARG A 758 -47.58 -154.75 104.33
C ARG A 758 -46.34 -155.21 105.09
N LEU A 759 -45.58 -154.27 105.67
CA LEU A 759 -44.39 -154.57 106.48
C LEU A 759 -44.72 -155.37 107.75
N GLU A 760 -45.85 -155.10 108.43
CA GLU A 760 -46.29 -155.90 109.58
C GLU A 760 -46.70 -157.33 109.21
N ALA A 761 -47.10 -157.57 107.95
CA ALA A 761 -47.42 -158.90 107.43
C ALA A 761 -46.14 -159.70 107.07
N GLU A 762 -45.16 -159.08 106.40
CA GLU A 762 -43.88 -159.71 106.08
C GLU A 762 -43.04 -160.04 107.32
N SER A 763 -43.04 -159.17 108.34
CA SER A 763 -42.31 -159.44 109.59
C SER A 763 -42.84 -160.67 110.35
N LYS A 764 -44.10 -161.06 110.13
CA LYS A 764 -44.66 -162.32 110.64
C LYS A 764 -44.21 -163.54 109.85
N SER A 765 -44.25 -163.52 108.51
CA SER A 765 -43.88 -164.71 107.71
C SER A 765 -42.39 -165.08 107.83
N ILE A 766 -41.51 -164.08 107.98
CA ILE A 766 -40.07 -164.30 108.16
C ILE A 766 -39.75 -164.97 109.50
N LYS A 767 -40.53 -164.72 110.56
CA LYS A 767 -40.37 -165.41 111.85
C LYS A 767 -40.73 -166.90 111.80
N ASP A 768 -41.72 -167.27 111.00
CA ASP A 768 -42.16 -168.66 110.88
C ASP A 768 -41.26 -169.49 109.94
N GLN A 769 -40.65 -168.86 108.91
CA GLN A 769 -39.75 -169.57 107.99
C GLN A 769 -38.37 -169.91 108.58
N VAL A 770 -37.84 -169.09 109.48
CA VAL A 770 -36.52 -169.33 110.13
C VAL A 770 -36.56 -170.51 111.12
N ALA A 771 -37.76 -170.97 111.53
CA ALA A 771 -37.93 -172.06 112.49
C ALA A 771 -37.96 -173.48 111.88
N ALA A 772 -37.99 -173.64 110.55
CA ALA A 772 -38.42 -174.89 109.91
C ALA A 772 -37.37 -175.64 109.06
N VAL A 773 -36.19 -175.06 108.78
CA VAL A 773 -35.15 -175.71 107.95
C VAL A 773 -33.78 -175.66 108.60
N SER A 774 -33.59 -176.51 109.61
CA SER A 774 -32.28 -176.93 110.12
C SER A 774 -31.81 -178.22 109.43
N ASP A 775 -30.49 -178.33 109.28
CA ASP A 775 -29.71 -179.49 108.79
C ASP A 775 -29.73 -179.84 107.29
N LYS A 776 -28.51 -179.81 106.72
CA LYS A 776 -28.04 -180.29 105.41
C LYS A 776 -28.37 -179.46 104.17
N LEU A 777 -27.56 -178.40 103.94
CA LEU A 777 -27.03 -178.13 102.59
C LEU A 777 -25.65 -177.43 102.58
N ALA A 778 -24.72 -177.92 103.41
CA ALA A 778 -23.30 -177.72 103.16
C ALA A 778 -22.85 -178.59 101.98
N GLY A 779 -22.25 -177.97 100.94
CA GLY A 779 -21.40 -178.70 99.97
C GLY A 779 -21.63 -178.45 98.46
N ALA A 780 -22.71 -177.81 98.02
CA ALA A 780 -23.15 -177.98 96.62
C ALA A 780 -22.46 -177.12 95.54
N LEU A 781 -22.22 -175.82 95.73
CA LEU A 781 -21.88 -174.91 94.60
C LEU A 781 -20.73 -173.92 94.86
N THR A 782 -19.61 -174.42 95.37
CA THR A 782 -18.28 -173.78 95.23
C THR A 782 -17.56 -174.15 93.92
N LEU A 783 -18.30 -174.57 92.88
CA LEU A 783 -17.72 -175.25 91.70
C LEU A 783 -18.32 -174.83 90.33
N LEU A 784 -18.63 -173.54 90.19
CA LEU A 784 -18.78 -172.81 88.91
C LEU A 784 -18.22 -171.38 89.13
N ALA A 785 -16.99 -171.20 89.62
CA ALA A 785 -15.72 -171.60 88.99
C ALA A 785 -15.49 -170.93 87.62
N HIS A 786 -14.74 -169.82 87.68
CA HIS A 786 -13.89 -169.17 86.66
C HIS A 786 -13.81 -169.84 85.26
N THR A 787 -13.87 -169.11 84.14
CA THR A 787 -12.76 -168.23 83.67
C THR A 787 -13.16 -167.07 82.74
N ASN A 788 -12.29 -166.04 82.70
CA ASN A 788 -11.99 -165.10 81.60
C ASN A 788 -13.07 -164.68 80.56
N LEU A 789 -14.02 -163.84 80.95
CA LEU A 789 -14.92 -163.15 79.99
C LEU A 789 -14.30 -161.95 79.23
N ALA A 790 -13.02 -161.62 79.45
CA ALA A 790 -12.30 -160.59 78.67
C ALA A 790 -11.66 -161.16 77.38
N GLU A 791 -11.41 -162.46 77.30
CA GLU A 791 -10.68 -163.08 76.17
C GLU A 791 -11.62 -163.81 75.19
N GLN A 792 -12.84 -164.17 75.64
CA GLN A 792 -13.76 -165.00 74.87
C GLN A 792 -14.82 -164.22 74.07
N VAL A 793 -15.28 -163.06 74.57
CA VAL A 793 -16.23 -162.19 73.84
C VAL A 793 -15.60 -161.64 72.53
N SER A 794 -14.28 -161.52 72.47
CA SER A 794 -13.53 -161.17 71.25
C SER A 794 -13.51 -162.29 70.19
N LYS A 795 -13.75 -163.56 70.58
CA LYS A 795 -13.81 -164.70 69.66
C LYS A 795 -15.23 -165.06 69.24
N ASP A 796 -16.21 -164.97 70.14
CA ASP A 796 -17.58 -165.44 69.86
C ASP A 796 -18.44 -164.45 69.03
N MET A 797 -17.94 -163.25 68.74
CA MET A 797 -18.54 -162.30 67.78
C MET A 797 -18.01 -162.44 66.34
N ALA A 798 -16.99 -163.27 66.09
CA ALA A 798 -16.50 -163.54 64.74
C ALA A 798 -17.52 -164.27 63.82
N PRO A 799 -18.37 -165.22 64.29
CA PRO A 799 -19.28 -165.96 63.40
C PRO A 799 -20.58 -165.22 63.02
N ILE A 800 -21.09 -164.32 63.86
CA ILE A 800 -22.40 -163.65 63.59
C ILE A 800 -22.28 -162.61 62.47
N VAL A 801 -21.07 -162.12 62.20
CA VAL A 801 -20.75 -161.33 60.99
C VAL A 801 -21.05 -162.11 59.69
N ALA A 802 -21.06 -163.45 59.72
CA ALA A 802 -21.31 -164.29 58.54
C ALA A 802 -22.80 -164.49 58.17
N LEU A 803 -23.77 -163.95 58.94
CA LEU A 803 -25.21 -164.17 58.69
C LEU A 803 -26.11 -162.93 58.90
N GLY A 804 -25.56 -161.72 58.85
CA GLY A 804 -26.37 -160.48 58.96
C GLY A 804 -25.77 -159.22 58.33
N GLY A 805 -24.45 -159.01 58.40
CA GLY A 805 -23.75 -157.90 57.73
C GLY A 805 -24.06 -156.50 58.28
N GLY A 806 -23.45 -156.11 59.40
CA GLY A 806 -23.52 -154.74 59.94
C GLY A 806 -22.63 -154.54 61.18
N ASN A 807 -22.02 -153.36 61.34
CA ASN A 807 -20.94 -153.11 62.31
C ASN A 807 -21.40 -152.91 63.77
N ALA A 808 -20.51 -153.25 64.70
CA ALA A 808 -20.80 -153.38 66.14
C ALA A 808 -20.92 -152.05 66.93
N GLU A 809 -20.34 -150.95 66.45
CA GLU A 809 -20.30 -149.67 67.21
C GLU A 809 -21.70 -149.06 67.43
N ASP A 810 -22.63 -149.25 66.48
CA ASP A 810 -23.99 -148.71 66.56
C ASP A 810 -24.90 -149.46 67.57
N MET A 811 -24.58 -150.73 67.87
CA MET A 811 -25.35 -151.50 68.86
C MET A 811 -24.93 -151.20 70.30
N PHE A 812 -23.65 -150.90 70.54
CA PHE A 812 -23.16 -150.63 71.89
C PHE A 812 -23.74 -149.32 72.46
N ASN A 813 -23.81 -148.26 71.65
CA ASN A 813 -24.35 -146.96 72.07
C ASN A 813 -25.84 -147.00 72.46
N LYS A 814 -26.64 -147.90 71.89
CA LYS A 814 -28.08 -148.01 72.21
C LYS A 814 -28.36 -148.68 73.56
N PHE A 815 -27.40 -149.40 74.15
CA PHE A 815 -27.59 -150.13 75.40
C PHE A 815 -27.20 -149.34 76.66
N VAL A 816 -26.49 -148.22 76.52
CA VAL A 816 -25.84 -147.52 77.65
C VAL A 816 -26.56 -146.23 78.07
N THR A 817 -27.39 -145.64 77.19
CA THR A 817 -28.14 -144.41 77.50
C THR A 817 -29.23 -144.65 78.55
N GLY A 818 -29.23 -143.82 79.61
CA GLY A 818 -30.25 -143.87 80.67
C GLY A 818 -29.98 -144.82 81.83
N THR A 819 -28.81 -145.45 81.92
CA THR A 819 -28.39 -146.25 83.09
C THR A 819 -27.34 -145.53 83.94
N PHE A 820 -27.18 -145.96 85.19
CA PHE A 820 -26.22 -145.42 86.17
C PHE A 820 -24.75 -145.38 85.68
N MET A 821 -24.39 -146.19 84.67
CA MET A 821 -23.07 -146.15 84.02
C MET A 821 -22.79 -144.83 83.29
N GLN A 822 -23.81 -144.11 82.82
CA GLN A 822 -23.65 -142.84 82.11
C GLN A 822 -23.05 -141.76 83.03
N ASP A 823 -23.53 -141.65 84.26
CA ASP A 823 -23.03 -140.65 85.23
C ASP A 823 -21.65 -141.00 85.80
N LEU A 824 -21.24 -142.28 85.78
CA LEU A 824 -19.90 -142.69 86.19
C LEU A 824 -18.86 -142.44 85.09
N LEU A 825 -19.23 -142.57 83.81
CA LEU A 825 -18.38 -142.26 82.65
C LEU A 825 -18.30 -140.75 82.34
N ALA A 826 -19.37 -139.99 82.61
CA ALA A 826 -19.35 -138.53 82.46
C ALA A 826 -18.34 -137.84 83.41
N ARG A 827 -17.96 -138.50 84.51
CA ARG A 827 -17.03 -137.95 85.52
C ARG A 827 -15.55 -138.22 85.26
N THR A 828 -15.19 -139.03 84.26
CA THR A 828 -13.78 -139.35 83.91
C THR A 828 -13.29 -138.80 82.57
N ARG A 829 -14.09 -137.97 81.88
CA ARG A 829 -13.66 -137.24 80.65
C ARG A 829 -12.92 -135.91 80.91
N LYS A 830 -12.63 -135.59 82.18
CA LYS A 830 -11.34 -135.01 82.58
C LYS A 830 -10.46 -136.22 82.93
N ASP A 831 -9.48 -136.65 82.14
CA ASP A 831 -8.51 -135.84 81.37
C ASP A 831 -8.17 -136.38 79.96
N ASN A 832 -7.83 -135.45 79.05
CA ASN A 832 -7.06 -135.59 77.78
C ASN A 832 -7.57 -136.47 76.61
N LYS A 833 -8.03 -135.80 75.54
CA LYS A 833 -7.41 -135.68 74.18
C LYS A 833 -8.40 -134.87 73.29
N SER A 834 -8.07 -133.92 72.40
CA SER A 834 -6.87 -133.52 71.61
C SER A 834 -6.64 -134.28 70.30
N VAL A 835 -6.91 -133.60 69.16
CA VAL A 835 -6.39 -133.84 67.80
C VAL A 835 -6.88 -135.15 67.14
N GLU A 836 -7.35 -135.22 65.88
CA GLU A 836 -7.58 -134.19 64.86
C GLU A 836 -9.00 -134.40 64.29
N ASP A 837 -9.84 -133.38 64.11
CA ASP A 837 -9.68 -131.96 64.48
C ASP A 837 -9.74 -131.71 66.02
#